data_AF-D0NUH0-F1
#
_entry.id   AF-D0NUH0-F1
#
_cell.length_a   1.000
_cell.length_b   1.000
_cell.length_c   1.000
_cell.angle_alpha   90.00
_cell.angle_beta   90.00
_cell.angle_gamma   90.00
#
_symmetry.space_group_name_H-M   'P 1'
#
loop_
_entity.id
_entity.type
_entity.pdbx_description
1 polymer ?
#
loop_
_entity_poly.entity_id
_entity_poly.type
_entity_poly.pdbx_seq_one_letter_code
_entity_poly.pdbx_strand_id
1 'polypeptide(L)'
;MVFSPSTYLVSAAVAVVALQMQHASAASLYYGVTTVSKTADTISKSSPFAGGEVPDQDCAIEVEVDPTLPDITTISTVPVTYPELLANLTTPPTEPVHTKVGTVVLSAETPNTDADQDAYITSGSPTQGSTEVNPPATKTGTSNVTAAPSKTGTTTDTTTPSTVKGGAKPKDCATGWEEPATATRKLRDSVVSGHDLEENLEKKRRLEAYANKDIAKLEAYFGTKMEMTLKDLPTQGVFTPAPWPAPYWPTYQDSINVVWSQGQPSPAEKYAKAFGLDVKEFMDKVSKDNGVDSGSKRKQCQTDEGCESLNNGSKCAIRDGKSSGYCIPAWFGICHAWAPAAILEAEPTCPVTYNGVTFQPLDIKGLISNVYDGAGVATVFTGARYNGGDDGADEYGRHTNAAYRDLNPAYFHIASANILGKLNATFVADVDAAAEVWNQPVRGFKVYEQTAMSLEEAAQTFYGLEEYPWNAAAKSIVYVKSRLSWIFETYTDGGLVSSGEVDRYTTGKYYYYLLELDDAGEIIGGEWVYSSDSDHPDFLWFAKSKPAADMVTSIGLSYADVSMLLKKSVACSDSASASGSAGSSSASASASAATSTSGSVGASTSGSATSSASTSTGSTTDVPFTSSTASNGGSAATEVPATEAPATEAPATETPVATTQNGGATTAPASTTAPPAATTATPSNNGGNQGGNNGGNNNQNDNHYQQYQQQQQQQQQQFENSDHPRQWYQSFFHWW
;
A
#
# COMPACT_ATOMS: atom_id res chain seq x y z
N MET A 1 37.14 13.85 35.85
CA MET A 1 36.70 13.17 37.10
C MET A 1 35.33 12.56 36.83
N VAL A 2 35.03 11.41 37.45
CA VAL A 2 33.74 10.70 37.51
C VAL A 2 32.63 11.18 36.55
N PHE A 3 32.43 10.43 35.47
CA PHE A 3 31.12 10.38 34.80
C PHE A 3 30.19 9.49 35.64
N SER A 4 28.92 9.87 35.78
CA SER A 4 27.92 9.05 36.49
C SER A 4 26.85 8.57 35.49
N PRO A 5 26.74 7.26 35.22
CA PRO A 5 25.72 6.73 34.32
C PRO A 5 24.38 6.67 35.05
N SER A 6 23.37 7.37 34.54
CA SER A 6 21.99 7.21 34.96
C SER A 6 21.41 5.95 34.31
N THR A 7 21.16 4.92 35.12
CA THR A 7 20.51 3.68 34.66
C THR A 7 19.04 3.93 34.33
N TYR A 8 18.74 4.06 33.04
CA TYR A 8 17.40 3.81 32.53
C TYR A 8 17.16 2.31 32.48
N LEU A 9 16.08 1.86 33.14
CA LEU A 9 15.60 0.50 33.03
C LEU A 9 14.97 0.32 31.64
N VAL A 10 15.71 -0.31 30.73
CA VAL A 10 15.12 -0.86 29.50
C VAL A 10 14.16 -1.97 29.92
N SER A 11 12.87 -1.79 29.64
CA SER A 11 11.90 -2.89 29.72
C SER A 11 12.33 -3.96 28.73
N ALA A 12 12.75 -5.12 29.25
CA ALA A 12 13.15 -6.23 28.40
C ALA A 12 11.94 -6.74 27.61
N ALA A 13 11.89 -6.40 26.32
CA ALA A 13 11.12 -7.18 25.36
C ALA A 13 11.63 -8.63 25.44
N VAL A 14 10.72 -9.60 25.54
CA VAL A 14 11.09 -11.02 25.61
C VAL A 14 11.46 -11.49 24.21
N ALA A 15 12.69 -11.18 23.80
CA ALA A 15 13.34 -11.82 22.67
C ALA A 15 13.50 -13.30 23.02
N VAL A 16 12.55 -14.13 22.57
CA VAL A 16 12.68 -15.58 22.63
C VAL A 16 13.85 -15.95 21.74
N VAL A 17 14.96 -16.34 22.35
CA VAL A 17 16.11 -16.89 21.62
C VAL A 17 15.69 -18.25 21.08
N ALA A 18 15.17 -18.25 19.86
CA ALA A 18 14.98 -19.46 19.09
C ALA A 18 16.36 -20.10 18.90
N LEU A 19 16.57 -21.26 19.51
CA LEU A 19 17.64 -22.17 19.11
C LEU A 19 17.40 -22.52 17.64
N GLN A 20 18.41 -22.31 16.79
CA GLN A 20 18.34 -22.61 15.36
C GLN A 20 18.29 -24.12 15.12
N MET A 21 17.12 -24.71 15.31
CA MET A 21 16.68 -25.87 14.55
C MET A 21 16.06 -25.34 13.26
N GLN A 22 16.46 -25.88 12.10
CA GLN A 22 15.94 -25.46 10.80
C GLN A 22 14.57 -26.11 10.53
N HIS A 23 13.61 -25.80 11.39
CA HIS A 23 12.21 -26.04 11.08
C HIS A 23 11.85 -25.22 9.83
N ALA A 24 11.06 -25.78 8.92
CA ALA A 24 10.36 -24.95 7.96
C ALA A 24 9.56 -23.87 8.72
N SER A 25 9.63 -22.61 8.28
CA SER A 25 8.66 -21.60 8.72
C SER A 25 7.33 -21.78 7.98
N ALA A 26 6.23 -21.27 8.50
CA ALA A 26 4.91 -21.61 8.01
C ALA A 26 4.48 -20.84 6.75
N ALA A 27 3.94 -21.58 5.78
CA ALA A 27 3.14 -21.08 4.66
C ALA A 27 1.66 -20.85 5.04
N SER A 28 1.24 -21.45 6.15
CA SER A 28 -0.13 -21.48 6.67
C SER A 28 -0.72 -20.08 6.89
N LEU A 29 -1.97 -19.87 6.48
CA LEU A 29 -2.74 -18.68 6.82
C LEU A 29 -2.95 -18.52 8.34
N TYR A 30 -2.81 -19.59 9.12
CA TYR A 30 -3.13 -19.60 10.54
C TYR A 30 -1.90 -19.40 11.45
N TYR A 31 -0.69 -19.45 10.86
CA TYR A 31 0.59 -19.29 11.54
C TYR A 31 1.51 -18.41 10.69
N GLY A 32 1.80 -17.18 11.14
CA GLY A 32 2.58 -16.24 10.36
C GLY A 32 2.83 -14.93 11.09
N VAL A 33 3.07 -13.87 10.33
CA VAL A 33 3.31 -12.53 10.85
C VAL A 33 1.99 -11.87 11.26
N THR A 34 2.05 -10.94 12.22
CA THR A 34 0.97 -10.00 12.49
C THR A 34 1.55 -8.68 12.98
N THR A 35 1.27 -7.56 12.31
CA THR A 35 1.59 -6.24 12.86
C THR A 35 0.81 -5.96 14.14
N VAL A 36 1.54 -5.68 15.21
CA VAL A 36 1.05 -5.26 16.54
C VAL A 36 1.38 -3.80 16.86
N SER A 37 1.87 -3.06 15.86
CA SER A 37 2.07 -1.62 15.94
C SER A 37 0.79 -0.87 16.30
N LYS A 38 0.92 0.09 17.21
CA LYS A 38 -0.18 0.94 17.70
C LYS A 38 -0.50 2.13 16.79
N THR A 39 0.22 2.27 15.69
CA THR A 39 0.07 3.37 14.72
C THR A 39 -0.53 2.90 13.39
N ALA A 40 -0.81 1.60 13.23
CA ALA A 40 -1.40 1.01 12.04
C ALA A 40 -2.92 1.27 11.87
N ASP A 41 -3.60 1.72 12.93
CA ASP A 41 -5.05 1.96 12.96
C ASP A 41 -5.50 3.33 12.41
N THR A 42 -4.57 4.25 12.17
CA THR A 42 -4.83 5.56 11.54
C THR A 42 -3.72 5.98 10.58
N ILE A 43 -4.02 6.84 9.61
CA ILE A 43 -3.03 7.52 8.77
C ILE A 43 -2.23 8.50 9.64
N SER A 44 -0.91 8.35 9.67
CA SER A 44 0.02 9.22 10.38
C SER A 44 1.47 9.03 9.87
N LYS A 45 2.37 9.92 10.27
CA LYS A 45 3.81 9.85 9.93
C LYS A 45 4.60 8.81 10.75
N SER A 46 3.93 8.11 11.66
CA SER A 46 4.44 6.93 12.38
C SER A 46 3.70 5.65 11.98
N SER A 47 2.77 5.68 11.03
CA SER A 47 2.06 4.46 10.61
C SER A 47 3.01 3.59 9.79
N PRO A 48 2.97 2.24 9.87
CA PRO A 48 3.91 1.38 9.14
C PRO A 48 3.96 1.74 7.64
N PHE A 49 2.78 1.90 7.05
CA PHE A 49 2.58 2.28 5.66
C PHE A 49 2.94 3.73 5.29
N ALA A 50 3.58 4.52 6.15
CA ALA A 50 3.96 5.89 5.79
C ALA A 50 5.12 5.94 4.78
N GLY A 51 4.98 6.79 3.74
CA GLY A 51 5.96 7.05 2.68
C GLY A 51 7.19 7.85 3.14
N GLY A 52 7.88 7.32 4.14
CA GLY A 52 9.14 7.82 4.69
C GLY A 52 9.76 6.86 5.71
N GLU A 53 10.83 7.29 6.39
CA GLU A 53 11.43 6.56 7.51
C GLU A 53 10.47 6.47 8.70
N VAL A 54 10.13 5.24 9.14
CA VAL A 54 9.29 4.95 10.31
C VAL A 54 10.10 4.15 11.35
N PRO A 55 10.10 4.53 12.65
CA PRO A 55 10.88 3.82 13.67
C PRO A 55 10.41 2.38 13.89
N ASP A 56 11.32 1.45 14.19
CA ASP A 56 11.01 0.01 14.32
C ASP A 56 9.92 -0.31 15.37
N GLN A 57 9.84 0.49 16.44
CA GLN A 57 8.78 0.40 17.45
C GLN A 57 7.36 0.61 16.88
N ASP A 58 7.26 1.37 15.78
CA ASP A 58 6.03 1.71 15.07
C ASP A 58 5.81 0.77 13.86
N CYS A 59 6.75 -0.15 13.58
CA CYS A 59 6.65 -1.26 12.63
C CYS A 59 6.56 -2.64 13.32
N ALA A 60 6.33 -2.68 14.64
CA ALA A 60 6.43 -3.90 15.45
C ALA A 60 5.48 -5.03 15.01
N ILE A 61 6.02 -6.26 14.94
CA ILE A 61 5.30 -7.50 14.60
C ILE A 61 5.38 -8.56 15.71
N GLU A 62 4.39 -9.43 15.73
CA GLU A 62 4.48 -10.78 16.32
C GLU A 62 4.62 -11.82 15.20
N VAL A 63 5.31 -12.93 15.49
CA VAL A 63 5.47 -14.07 14.56
C VAL A 63 5.00 -15.34 15.26
N GLU A 64 3.99 -15.98 14.69
CA GLU A 64 3.42 -17.22 15.21
C GLU A 64 3.90 -18.40 14.36
N VAL A 65 4.64 -19.33 14.99
CA VAL A 65 5.28 -20.46 14.29
C VAL A 65 4.41 -21.70 14.41
N ASP A 66 4.16 -22.37 13.28
CA ASP A 66 3.43 -23.65 13.26
C ASP A 66 4.29 -24.75 13.92
N PRO A 67 3.83 -25.37 15.03
CA PRO A 67 4.57 -26.42 15.73
C PRO A 67 4.48 -27.80 15.06
N THR A 68 3.82 -27.93 13.90
CA THR A 68 3.62 -29.20 13.18
C THR A 68 4.53 -29.39 11.97
N LEU A 69 5.35 -28.38 11.64
CA LEU A 69 6.23 -28.42 10.49
C LEU A 69 7.45 -29.33 10.70
N PRO A 70 7.93 -30.00 9.64
CA PRO A 70 9.10 -30.85 9.71
C PRO A 70 10.40 -30.05 9.88
N ASP A 71 11.42 -30.72 10.42
CA ASP A 71 12.82 -30.33 10.19
C ASP A 71 13.16 -30.66 8.73
N ILE A 72 13.32 -29.62 7.91
CA ILE A 72 13.49 -29.79 6.46
C ILE A 72 14.77 -30.58 6.13
N THR A 73 15.76 -30.59 7.02
CA THR A 73 17.01 -31.35 6.84
C THR A 73 16.82 -32.86 6.95
N THR A 74 15.62 -33.33 7.34
CA THR A 74 15.26 -34.75 7.44
C THR A 74 14.55 -35.30 6.19
N ILE A 75 14.16 -34.44 5.25
CA ILE A 75 13.45 -34.82 4.02
C ILE A 75 14.45 -35.16 2.91
N SER A 76 14.22 -36.24 2.17
CA SER A 76 15.08 -36.64 1.06
C SER A 76 15.03 -35.63 -0.09
N THR A 77 16.18 -35.28 -0.66
CA THR A 77 16.24 -34.64 -1.97
C THR A 77 16.07 -35.67 -3.09
N VAL A 78 15.38 -35.29 -4.16
CA VAL A 78 15.06 -36.12 -5.32
C VAL A 78 15.54 -35.48 -6.63
N PRO A 79 15.77 -36.25 -7.71
CA PRO A 79 16.15 -35.69 -9.00
C PRO A 79 15.07 -34.76 -9.56
N VAL A 80 15.41 -33.47 -9.73
CA VAL A 80 14.53 -32.46 -10.35
C VAL A 80 14.38 -32.75 -11.83
N THR A 81 13.15 -33.03 -12.30
CA THR A 81 12.87 -33.34 -13.71
C THR A 81 12.89 -32.11 -14.62
N TYR A 82 12.49 -30.95 -14.09
CA TYR A 82 12.42 -29.68 -14.80
C TYR A 82 13.14 -28.59 -13.99
N PRO A 83 14.49 -28.51 -14.05
CA PRO A 83 15.27 -27.54 -13.26
C PRO A 83 14.84 -26.09 -13.47
N GLU A 84 14.28 -25.77 -14.63
CA GLU A 84 13.71 -24.47 -14.99
C GLU A 84 12.36 -24.13 -14.32
N LEU A 85 11.85 -24.98 -13.43
CA LEU A 85 10.66 -24.74 -12.60
C LEU A 85 10.96 -24.63 -11.09
N LEU A 86 12.24 -24.61 -10.69
CA LEU A 86 12.62 -24.46 -9.28
C LEU A 86 12.23 -23.08 -8.73
N ALA A 87 11.71 -23.06 -7.50
CA ALA A 87 11.18 -21.85 -6.85
C ALA A 87 12.25 -20.75 -6.68
N ASN A 88 13.51 -21.14 -6.43
CA ASN A 88 14.62 -20.22 -6.17
C ASN A 88 15.19 -19.51 -7.42
N LEU A 89 14.58 -19.67 -8.59
CA LEU A 89 14.99 -19.00 -9.81
C LEU A 89 14.41 -17.58 -9.88
N THR A 90 15.24 -16.54 -9.96
CA THR A 90 14.77 -15.15 -10.13
C THR A 90 14.03 -14.88 -11.45
N THR A 91 13.86 -15.88 -12.32
CA THR A 91 13.18 -15.76 -13.62
C THR A 91 11.99 -16.73 -13.69
N PRO A 92 10.75 -16.24 -13.88
CA PRO A 92 9.58 -17.10 -14.04
C PRO A 92 9.57 -17.85 -15.39
N PRO A 93 8.83 -18.97 -15.50
CA PRO A 93 8.77 -19.76 -16.71
C PRO A 93 8.07 -19.00 -17.85
N THR A 94 8.65 -19.08 -19.05
CA THR A 94 8.12 -18.41 -20.27
C THR A 94 6.89 -19.10 -20.84
N GLU A 95 6.79 -20.41 -20.67
CA GLU A 95 5.64 -21.23 -21.04
C GLU A 95 4.80 -21.55 -19.79
N PRO A 96 3.46 -21.69 -19.90
CA PRO A 96 2.61 -22.06 -18.77
C PRO A 96 3.05 -23.36 -18.10
N VAL A 97 2.96 -23.43 -16.77
CA VAL A 97 3.45 -24.56 -15.97
C VAL A 97 2.73 -25.88 -16.33
N HIS A 98 1.44 -25.81 -16.65
CA HIS A 98 0.65 -26.98 -17.10
C HIS A 98 1.11 -27.60 -18.44
N THR A 99 2.10 -27.01 -19.14
CA THR A 99 2.73 -27.63 -20.31
C THR A 99 3.70 -28.76 -19.95
N LYS A 100 4.11 -28.87 -18.68
CA LYS A 100 5.13 -29.82 -18.19
C LYS A 100 4.68 -30.69 -17.01
N VAL A 101 3.89 -30.11 -16.09
CA VAL A 101 3.51 -30.70 -14.79
C VAL A 101 2.11 -30.26 -14.39
N GLY A 102 1.43 -31.07 -13.57
CA GLY A 102 0.11 -30.79 -13.03
C GLY A 102 -1.04 -30.88 -14.04
N THR A 103 -2.22 -30.48 -13.58
CA THR A 103 -3.47 -30.42 -14.36
C THR A 103 -3.94 -28.98 -14.46
N VAL A 104 -4.18 -28.50 -15.69
CA VAL A 104 -4.73 -27.16 -15.92
C VAL A 104 -6.14 -27.02 -15.32
N VAL A 105 -6.30 -26.02 -14.45
CA VAL A 105 -7.59 -25.59 -13.90
C VAL A 105 -8.05 -24.31 -14.63
N LEU A 106 -7.11 -23.37 -14.85
CA LEU A 106 -7.31 -22.17 -15.64
C LEU A 106 -6.06 -21.90 -16.47
N SER A 107 -6.25 -21.53 -17.74
CA SER A 107 -5.21 -20.94 -18.58
C SER A 107 -5.85 -19.84 -19.43
N ALA A 108 -5.45 -18.60 -19.19
CA ALA A 108 -5.83 -17.43 -19.98
C ALA A 108 -4.62 -16.89 -20.74
N GLU A 109 -4.85 -16.36 -21.94
CA GLU A 109 -3.80 -15.75 -22.77
C GLU A 109 -3.12 -14.60 -22.00
N THR A 110 -1.82 -14.76 -21.70
CA THR A 110 -0.99 -13.67 -21.18
C THR A 110 -0.64 -12.75 -22.36
N PRO A 111 -0.84 -11.42 -22.27
CA PRO A 111 -0.35 -10.48 -23.28
C PRO A 111 1.16 -10.64 -23.53
N ASN A 112 1.58 -10.57 -24.80
CA ASN A 112 3.00 -10.46 -25.16
C ASN A 112 3.63 -9.25 -24.47
N THR A 113 4.94 -9.27 -24.17
CA THR A 113 5.67 -8.18 -23.47
C THR A 113 5.39 -6.79 -24.03
N ASP A 114 5.33 -6.68 -25.36
CA ASP A 114 5.21 -5.41 -26.09
C ASP A 114 3.75 -4.93 -26.20
N ALA A 115 2.81 -5.68 -25.63
CA ALA A 115 1.38 -5.36 -25.60
C ALA A 115 0.95 -4.78 -24.25
N ASP A 116 -0.23 -4.16 -24.24
CA ASP A 116 -0.89 -3.68 -23.02
C ASP A 116 -1.21 -4.86 -22.07
N GLN A 117 -0.45 -4.95 -20.98
CA GLN A 117 -0.60 -5.96 -19.93
C GLN A 117 -1.89 -5.78 -19.11
N ASP A 118 -2.44 -4.57 -19.12
CA ASP A 118 -3.57 -4.11 -18.32
C ASP A 118 -4.86 -3.95 -19.14
N ALA A 119 -4.86 -4.36 -20.41
CA ALA A 119 -6.03 -4.38 -21.30
C ALA A 119 -7.26 -5.14 -20.75
N TYR A 120 -7.08 -5.97 -19.72
CA TYR A 120 -8.18 -6.64 -19.00
C TYR A 120 -9.04 -5.67 -18.17
N ILE A 121 -8.46 -4.54 -17.75
CA ILE A 121 -9.10 -3.46 -17.00
C ILE A 121 -10.16 -2.77 -17.86
N THR A 122 -9.79 -2.43 -19.11
CA THR A 122 -10.64 -1.66 -20.04
C THR A 122 -11.71 -2.53 -20.70
N SER A 123 -11.35 -3.77 -21.08
CA SER A 123 -12.29 -4.75 -21.65
C SER A 123 -13.30 -5.31 -20.63
N GLY A 124 -13.06 -5.13 -19.32
CA GLY A 124 -13.89 -5.63 -18.23
C GLY A 124 -15.09 -4.77 -17.83
N SER A 125 -15.37 -3.65 -18.50
CA SER A 125 -16.44 -2.70 -18.09
C SER A 125 -17.81 -2.97 -18.72
N PRO A 126 -18.78 -3.61 -18.02
CA PRO A 126 -20.19 -3.47 -18.37
C PRO A 126 -20.63 -2.02 -18.07
N THR A 127 -21.36 -1.39 -18.98
CA THR A 127 -21.91 -0.04 -18.77
C THR A 127 -23.06 -0.07 -17.74
N GLN A 128 -22.72 0.00 -16.46
CA GLN A 128 -23.67 0.14 -15.36
C GLN A 128 -23.66 1.59 -14.84
N GLY A 129 -24.86 2.13 -14.57
CA GLY A 129 -25.04 3.57 -14.35
C GLY A 129 -24.44 4.08 -13.04
N SER A 130 -24.00 5.35 -13.06
CA SER A 130 -23.47 6.06 -11.89
C SER A 130 -24.40 5.95 -10.68
N THR A 131 -23.93 5.28 -9.64
CA THR A 131 -24.59 5.19 -8.33
C THR A 131 -23.57 5.54 -7.26
N GLU A 132 -23.90 6.43 -6.33
CA GLU A 132 -22.93 6.98 -5.37
C GLU A 132 -22.39 5.91 -4.42
N VAL A 133 -21.07 5.74 -4.37
CA VAL A 133 -20.37 4.90 -3.38
C VAL A 133 -20.57 5.53 -2.00
N ASN A 134 -21.44 4.92 -1.20
CA ASN A 134 -21.63 5.25 0.20
C ASN A 134 -20.90 4.22 1.06
N PRO A 135 -20.08 4.63 2.06
CA PRO A 135 -19.44 3.69 2.97
C PRO A 135 -20.48 2.96 3.85
N PRO A 136 -20.16 1.76 4.39
CA PRO A 136 -21.09 0.99 5.21
C PRO A 136 -21.60 1.78 6.43
N ALA A 137 -22.93 1.92 6.53
CA ALA A 137 -23.55 2.75 7.57
C ALA A 137 -23.58 2.06 8.94
N THR A 138 -22.57 2.35 9.78
CA THR A 138 -22.49 1.89 11.17
C THR A 138 -23.73 2.33 11.98
N LYS A 139 -24.57 1.36 12.39
CA LYS A 139 -25.83 1.64 13.10
C LYS A 139 -25.61 1.95 14.58
N THR A 140 -25.29 3.20 14.90
CA THR A 140 -25.37 3.71 16.28
C THR A 140 -26.84 3.77 16.71
N GLY A 141 -27.27 2.83 17.54
CA GLY A 141 -28.66 2.76 18.00
C GLY A 141 -28.98 3.82 19.07
N THR A 142 -29.96 4.69 18.81
CA THR A 142 -30.56 5.55 19.84
C THR A 142 -32.08 5.54 19.71
N SER A 143 -32.74 5.02 20.75
CA SER A 143 -34.19 4.84 20.77
C SER A 143 -34.96 6.16 20.83
N ASN A 144 -36.05 6.27 20.08
CA ASN A 144 -37.18 7.11 20.45
C ASN A 144 -38.50 6.54 19.93
N VAL A 145 -39.59 6.78 20.67
CA VAL A 145 -40.88 6.07 20.53
C VAL A 145 -42.01 7.02 20.18
N THR A 146 -42.74 6.78 19.08
CA THR A 146 -44.15 7.17 19.01
C THR A 146 -45.01 6.38 18.01
N ALA A 147 -46.17 5.94 18.53
CA ALA A 147 -47.51 5.83 17.90
C ALA A 147 -47.69 5.39 16.43
N ALA A 148 -48.55 4.37 16.25
CA ALA A 148 -49.30 4.10 15.02
C ALA A 148 -50.74 4.69 15.09
N PRO A 149 -51.42 4.87 13.95
CA PRO A 149 -52.88 4.85 13.86
C PRO A 149 -53.44 3.74 12.93
N SER A 150 -54.77 3.57 12.87
CA SER A 150 -55.45 2.36 12.34
C SER A 150 -56.38 2.56 11.12
N LYS A 151 -56.43 1.51 10.27
CA LYS A 151 -57.57 0.89 9.53
C LYS A 151 -58.83 1.69 9.07
N THR A 152 -59.10 1.65 7.74
CA THR A 152 -60.41 1.46 7.02
C THR A 152 -60.15 1.36 5.48
N GLY A 153 -60.95 0.77 4.57
CA GLY A 153 -62.13 -0.15 4.64
C GLY A 153 -63.43 0.37 3.96
N THR A 154 -64.29 -0.38 3.24
CA THR A 154 -64.30 -1.78 2.71
C THR A 154 -65.49 -2.02 1.73
N THR A 155 -65.28 -2.42 0.45
CA THR A 155 -66.35 -2.85 -0.53
C THR A 155 -65.78 -3.76 -1.66
N THR A 156 -66.10 -5.08 -1.71
CA THR A 156 -67.09 -5.80 -2.58
C THR A 156 -66.65 -6.03 -4.06
N ASP A 157 -66.97 -7.14 -4.76
CA ASP A 157 -68.16 -8.02 -4.67
C ASP A 157 -67.99 -9.54 -5.00
N THR A 158 -68.75 -10.36 -4.27
CA THR A 158 -69.47 -11.64 -4.55
C THR A 158 -69.10 -12.63 -5.69
N THR A 159 -68.76 -13.89 -5.33
CA THR A 159 -69.54 -15.13 -5.68
C THR A 159 -69.06 -16.40 -4.92
N THR A 160 -69.91 -17.43 -4.85
CA THR A 160 -69.68 -18.77 -4.21
C THR A 160 -70.72 -19.78 -4.79
N PRO A 161 -70.69 -21.12 -4.58
CA PRO A 161 -70.79 -21.78 -3.25
C PRO A 161 -70.11 -23.18 -3.06
N SER A 162 -70.22 -23.70 -1.82
CA SER A 162 -70.24 -25.13 -1.40
C SER A 162 -68.92 -25.92 -1.25
N THR A 163 -68.69 -26.73 -0.19
CA THR A 163 -69.43 -26.97 1.08
C THR A 163 -68.57 -27.73 2.13
N VAL A 164 -68.64 -27.35 3.43
CA VAL A 164 -68.82 -28.22 4.66
C VAL A 164 -67.86 -29.44 4.87
N LYS A 165 -67.19 -29.75 6.00
CA LYS A 165 -67.16 -29.44 7.47
C LYS A 165 -65.67 -29.55 7.92
N GLY A 166 -65.12 -29.03 9.04
CA GLY A 166 -65.60 -28.90 10.43
C GLY A 166 -65.15 -30.11 11.28
N GLY A 167 -64.34 -30.00 12.37
CA GLY A 167 -63.70 -28.85 13.03
C GLY A 167 -62.96 -29.25 14.33
N ALA A 168 -62.75 -28.28 15.25
CA ALA A 168 -62.26 -28.40 16.64
C ALA A 168 -60.72 -28.54 16.95
N LYS A 169 -60.20 -27.50 17.63
CA LYS A 169 -59.08 -27.50 18.62
C LYS A 169 -59.65 -27.91 20.02
N PRO A 170 -58.90 -28.15 21.14
CA PRO A 170 -57.64 -27.47 21.52
C PRO A 170 -56.61 -28.18 22.47
N LYS A 171 -55.56 -27.43 22.84
CA LYS A 171 -54.77 -27.44 24.11
C LYS A 171 -53.96 -28.70 24.54
N ASP A 172 -52.63 -28.54 24.45
CA ASP A 172 -51.74 -28.28 25.60
C ASP A 172 -51.82 -29.18 26.85
N CYS A 173 -50.82 -30.06 27.00
CA CYS A 173 -50.07 -30.28 28.24
C CYS A 173 -48.69 -30.91 27.94
N ALA A 174 -47.71 -30.75 28.84
CA ALA A 174 -46.32 -31.20 28.63
C ALA A 174 -46.00 -32.59 29.22
N THR A 175 -44.83 -33.14 28.82
CA THR A 175 -43.95 -34.19 29.43
C THR A 175 -43.63 -35.36 28.48
N GLY A 176 -42.45 -35.97 28.68
CA GLY A 176 -42.01 -37.20 28.00
C GLY A 176 -40.74 -37.03 27.15
N TRP A 177 -39.69 -37.79 27.47
CA TRP A 177 -38.57 -38.12 26.56
C TRP A 177 -38.87 -39.47 25.92
N GLU A 178 -38.44 -39.70 24.67
CA GLU A 178 -37.99 -41.02 24.18
C GLU A 178 -37.24 -40.87 22.84
N GLU A 179 -36.34 -41.81 22.54
CA GLU A 179 -35.45 -41.75 21.37
C GLU A 179 -36.12 -42.29 20.09
N PRO A 180 -35.82 -41.75 18.89
CA PRO A 180 -36.16 -42.38 17.63
C PRO A 180 -35.15 -43.50 17.28
N ALA A 181 -35.64 -44.74 17.21
CA ALA A 181 -34.83 -45.92 16.93
C ALA A 181 -34.11 -45.91 15.57
N THR A 182 -33.00 -46.64 15.49
CA THR A 182 -32.11 -46.74 14.32
C THR A 182 -32.77 -47.36 13.09
N ALA A 183 -32.80 -46.61 11.98
CA ALA A 183 -33.17 -47.10 10.66
C ALA A 183 -31.92 -47.16 9.75
N THR A 184 -31.34 -48.36 9.59
CA THR A 184 -30.08 -48.56 8.88
C THR A 184 -30.20 -48.34 7.37
N ARG A 185 -29.61 -47.24 6.88
CA ARG A 185 -29.33 -47.03 5.45
C ARG A 185 -27.95 -47.61 5.12
N LYS A 186 -27.88 -48.49 4.11
CA LYS A 186 -26.61 -49.11 3.71
C LYS A 186 -25.64 -48.08 3.15
N LEU A 187 -24.54 -47.83 3.86
CA LEU A 187 -23.33 -47.29 3.27
C LEU A 187 -22.76 -48.28 2.24
N ARG A 188 -22.05 -47.74 1.25
CA ARG A 188 -21.04 -48.46 0.47
C ARG A 188 -19.67 -47.99 0.94
N ASP A 189 -18.67 -48.83 0.73
CA ASP A 189 -17.39 -48.74 1.41
C ASP A 189 -16.53 -47.56 0.93
N SER A 190 -16.31 -46.61 1.83
CA SER A 190 -15.11 -45.79 1.89
C SER A 190 -14.62 -45.82 3.34
N VAL A 191 -13.70 -46.72 3.65
CA VAL A 191 -13.20 -46.93 5.02
C VAL A 191 -12.15 -45.85 5.34
N VAL A 192 -12.65 -44.63 5.56
CA VAL A 192 -11.99 -43.67 6.46
C VAL A 192 -12.17 -44.25 7.86
N SER A 193 -11.08 -44.46 8.60
CA SER A 193 -11.18 -44.99 9.95
C SER A 193 -11.75 -43.93 10.90
N GLY A 194 -12.29 -44.37 12.05
CA GLY A 194 -12.77 -43.44 13.07
C GLY A 194 -11.66 -42.51 13.57
N HIS A 195 -10.41 -42.98 13.56
CA HIS A 195 -9.22 -42.21 13.94
C HIS A 195 -8.96 -41.09 12.93
N ASP A 196 -8.99 -41.37 11.62
CA ASP A 196 -8.71 -40.36 10.59
C ASP A 196 -9.78 -39.24 10.60
N LEU A 197 -11.05 -39.60 10.86
CA LEU A 197 -12.13 -38.63 11.02
C LEU A 197 -11.96 -37.78 12.27
N GLU A 198 -11.58 -38.39 13.40
CA GLU A 198 -11.37 -37.70 14.68
C GLU A 198 -10.11 -36.81 14.65
N GLU A 199 -9.04 -37.26 13.99
CA GLU A 199 -7.82 -36.49 13.73
C GLU A 199 -8.08 -35.31 12.78
N ASN A 200 -8.85 -35.50 11.70
CA ASN A 200 -9.23 -34.40 10.81
C ASN A 200 -10.17 -33.40 11.49
N LEU A 201 -11.07 -33.85 12.37
CA LEU A 201 -11.90 -32.97 13.20
C LEU A 201 -11.06 -32.20 14.23
N GLU A 202 -10.03 -32.81 14.81
CA GLU A 202 -9.14 -32.14 15.76
C GLU A 202 -8.17 -31.17 15.07
N LYS A 203 -7.65 -31.53 13.89
CA LYS A 203 -6.92 -30.60 13.00
C LYS A 203 -7.80 -29.41 12.62
N LYS A 204 -9.05 -29.64 12.16
CA LYS A 204 -9.98 -28.55 11.83
C LYS A 204 -10.27 -27.69 13.06
N ARG A 205 -10.51 -28.27 14.24
CA ARG A 205 -10.68 -27.53 15.51
C ARG A 205 -9.46 -26.70 15.90
N ARG A 206 -8.25 -27.18 15.63
CA ARG A 206 -7.03 -26.38 15.84
C ARG A 206 -6.98 -25.19 14.88
N LEU A 207 -7.26 -25.37 13.59
CA LEU A 207 -7.32 -24.26 12.64
C LEU A 207 -8.47 -23.27 12.97
N GLU A 208 -9.62 -23.78 13.41
CA GLU A 208 -10.75 -22.97 13.93
C GLU A 208 -10.40 -22.22 15.22
N ALA A 209 -9.46 -22.70 16.04
CA ALA A 209 -8.97 -22.02 17.23
C ALA A 209 -7.93 -20.93 16.90
N TYR A 210 -7.13 -21.11 15.84
CA TYR A 210 -6.14 -20.15 15.34
C TYR A 210 -6.68 -19.32 14.16
N ALA A 211 -7.79 -18.61 14.36
CA ALA A 211 -8.37 -17.78 13.29
C ALA A 211 -7.38 -16.73 12.77
N ASN A 212 -7.15 -16.69 11.44
CA ASN A 212 -6.28 -15.70 10.79
C ASN A 212 -6.71 -14.28 11.16
N LYS A 213 -5.79 -13.52 11.74
CA LYS A 213 -6.06 -12.20 12.34
C LYS A 213 -6.38 -11.13 11.29
N ASP A 214 -5.85 -11.24 10.08
CA ASP A 214 -6.00 -10.24 9.02
C ASP A 214 -7.23 -10.47 8.15
N ILE A 215 -7.56 -11.72 7.84
CA ILE A 215 -8.88 -12.11 7.33
C ILE A 215 -9.96 -11.67 8.33
N ALA A 216 -9.76 -11.88 9.64
CA ALA A 216 -10.70 -11.39 10.65
C ALA A 216 -10.85 -9.86 10.66
N LYS A 217 -9.78 -9.08 10.39
CA LYS A 217 -9.87 -7.61 10.17
C LYS A 217 -10.72 -7.27 8.93
N LEU A 218 -10.50 -7.95 7.80
CA LEU A 218 -11.30 -7.76 6.58
C LEU A 218 -12.79 -8.05 6.84
N GLU A 219 -13.10 -9.21 7.43
CA GLU A 219 -14.48 -9.64 7.71
C GLU A 219 -15.19 -8.70 8.68
N ALA A 220 -14.49 -8.23 9.73
CA ALA A 220 -15.03 -7.28 10.68
C ALA A 220 -15.33 -5.90 10.05
N TYR A 221 -14.57 -5.49 9.03
CA TYR A 221 -14.81 -4.25 8.29
C TYR A 221 -15.94 -4.38 7.27
N PHE A 222 -15.88 -5.40 6.39
CA PHE A 222 -16.88 -5.59 5.33
C PHE A 222 -18.21 -6.18 5.85
N GLY A 223 -18.26 -6.70 7.08
CA GLY A 223 -19.46 -7.24 7.70
C GLY A 223 -19.93 -8.57 7.08
N THR A 224 -19.05 -9.26 6.36
CA THR A 224 -19.29 -10.53 5.68
C THR A 224 -18.07 -11.44 5.81
N LYS A 225 -18.28 -12.75 5.73
CA LYS A 225 -17.20 -13.72 5.56
C LYS A 225 -16.47 -13.51 4.23
N MET A 226 -15.16 -13.74 4.22
CA MET A 226 -14.40 -13.85 2.96
C MET A 226 -14.70 -15.21 2.32
N GLU A 227 -14.67 -15.26 0.99
CA GLU A 227 -14.59 -16.53 0.28
C GLU A 227 -13.20 -17.12 0.45
N MET A 228 -13.13 -18.39 0.83
CA MET A 228 -11.90 -19.16 1.04
C MET A 228 -11.72 -20.26 -0.02
N THR A 229 -12.78 -20.65 -0.72
CA THR A 229 -12.77 -21.78 -1.65
C THR A 229 -12.25 -21.34 -3.01
N LEU A 230 -11.10 -21.86 -3.46
CA LEU A 230 -10.41 -21.33 -4.66
C LEU A 230 -11.29 -21.33 -5.92
N LYS A 231 -12.10 -22.37 -6.11
CA LYS A 231 -13.03 -22.52 -7.26
C LYS A 231 -14.21 -21.53 -7.26
N ASP A 232 -14.51 -20.94 -6.11
CA ASP A 232 -15.64 -20.02 -5.88
C ASP A 232 -15.16 -18.55 -5.74
N LEU A 233 -13.84 -18.32 -5.85
CA LEU A 233 -13.24 -17.00 -6.01
C LEU A 233 -13.32 -16.51 -7.47
N PRO A 234 -13.55 -15.21 -7.70
CA PRO A 234 -13.50 -14.63 -9.04
C PRO A 234 -12.06 -14.51 -9.53
N THR A 235 -11.81 -14.96 -10.75
CA THR A 235 -10.48 -14.93 -11.38
C THR A 235 -10.12 -13.58 -12.01
N GLN A 236 -11.01 -12.58 -11.91
CA GLN A 236 -10.77 -11.19 -12.30
C GLN A 236 -11.65 -10.26 -11.45
N GLY A 237 -11.10 -9.11 -11.04
CA GLY A 237 -11.81 -8.01 -10.40
C GLY A 237 -11.25 -6.66 -10.86
N VAL A 238 -12.11 -5.66 -11.05
CA VAL A 238 -11.73 -4.32 -11.52
C VAL A 238 -12.55 -3.28 -10.77
N PHE A 239 -11.88 -2.35 -10.08
CA PHE A 239 -12.56 -1.28 -9.34
C PHE A 239 -12.99 -0.16 -10.30
N THR A 240 -14.25 0.27 -10.18
CA THR A 240 -14.85 1.31 -11.03
C THR A 240 -15.66 2.32 -10.18
N PRO A 241 -15.48 3.64 -10.38
CA PRO A 241 -14.48 4.29 -11.22
C PRO A 241 -13.04 3.98 -10.77
N ALA A 242 -12.08 4.09 -11.67
CA ALA A 242 -10.67 3.90 -11.33
C ALA A 242 -10.21 4.96 -10.30
N PRO A 243 -9.27 4.64 -9.39
CA PRO A 243 -8.65 5.66 -8.56
C PRO A 243 -7.92 6.68 -9.45
N TRP A 244 -7.85 7.95 -9.03
CA TRP A 244 -7.26 8.99 -9.87
C TRP A 244 -5.74 9.15 -9.70
N PRO A 245 -4.97 9.23 -10.81
CA PRO A 245 -3.53 9.46 -10.75
C PRO A 245 -3.18 10.89 -10.34
N ALA A 246 -2.14 11.03 -9.52
CA ALA A 246 -1.54 12.29 -9.05
C ALA A 246 -0.10 12.04 -8.57
N PRO A 247 0.67 13.05 -8.14
CA PRO A 247 1.95 12.86 -7.49
C PRO A 247 1.82 12.35 -6.06
N TYR A 248 2.87 11.72 -5.52
CA TYR A 248 3.04 11.50 -4.08
C TYR A 248 3.48 12.77 -3.31
N TRP A 249 3.48 13.93 -3.97
CA TRP A 249 3.84 15.27 -3.46
C TRP A 249 5.14 15.30 -2.65
N PRO A 250 6.30 15.12 -3.33
CA PRO A 250 7.55 14.73 -2.69
C PRO A 250 8.06 15.77 -1.69
N THR A 251 8.54 15.29 -0.54
CA THR A 251 9.14 16.12 0.52
C THR A 251 10.35 16.90 -0.01
N TYR A 252 11.15 16.31 -0.90
CA TYR A 252 12.32 16.97 -1.51
C TYR A 252 11.94 18.12 -2.47
N GLN A 253 10.68 18.19 -2.93
CA GLN A 253 10.12 19.27 -3.75
C GLN A 253 9.31 20.29 -2.94
N ASP A 254 9.42 20.26 -1.61
CA ASP A 254 8.64 21.05 -0.65
C ASP A 254 7.13 20.69 -0.61
N SER A 255 6.78 19.45 -0.99
CA SER A 255 5.41 18.93 -1.03
C SER A 255 4.46 19.83 -1.82
N ILE A 256 3.26 20.16 -1.32
CA ILE A 256 2.27 21.00 -2.02
C ILE A 256 2.67 22.49 -2.17
N ASN A 257 3.87 22.89 -1.73
CA ASN A 257 4.48 24.16 -2.15
C ASN A 257 5.08 24.09 -3.57
N VAL A 258 5.20 22.91 -4.18
CA VAL A 258 5.81 22.73 -5.51
C VAL A 258 5.08 23.53 -6.59
N VAL A 259 5.86 24.25 -7.41
CA VAL A 259 5.36 24.95 -8.61
C VAL A 259 5.37 23.96 -9.77
N TRP A 260 4.31 23.13 -9.84
CA TRP A 260 4.14 22.10 -10.87
C TRP A 260 3.83 22.67 -12.26
N SER A 261 3.33 23.90 -12.34
CA SER A 261 3.00 24.59 -13.59
C SER A 261 3.81 25.88 -13.71
N GLN A 262 4.62 26.01 -14.77
CA GLN A 262 5.59 27.10 -14.89
C GLN A 262 4.90 28.48 -14.92
N GLY A 263 5.29 29.36 -14.00
CA GLY A 263 4.74 30.71 -13.87
C GLY A 263 3.37 30.78 -13.19
N GLN A 264 2.85 29.66 -12.64
CA GLN A 264 1.67 29.65 -11.79
C GLN A 264 2.06 29.60 -10.30
N PRO A 265 1.23 30.16 -9.40
CA PRO A 265 1.32 29.89 -7.96
C PRO A 265 1.16 28.39 -7.65
N SER A 266 1.81 27.93 -6.57
CA SER A 266 1.68 26.55 -6.08
C SER A 266 0.28 26.26 -5.48
N PRO A 267 -0.12 24.99 -5.31
CA PRO A 267 -1.39 24.64 -4.66
C PRO A 267 -1.55 25.29 -3.27
N ALA A 268 -0.50 25.28 -2.47
CA ALA A 268 -0.48 25.94 -1.15
C ALA A 268 -0.63 27.46 -1.23
N GLU A 269 0.06 28.12 -2.17
CA GLU A 269 -0.05 29.56 -2.37
C GLU A 269 -1.46 29.97 -2.86
N LYS A 270 -2.07 29.17 -3.75
CA LYS A 270 -3.45 29.37 -4.23
C LYS A 270 -4.44 29.27 -3.08
N TYR A 271 -4.32 28.24 -2.24
CA TYR A 271 -5.19 28.06 -1.07
C TYR A 271 -5.06 29.24 -0.10
N ALA A 272 -3.83 29.60 0.30
CA ALA A 272 -3.63 30.70 1.23
C ALA A 272 -4.23 32.03 0.71
N LYS A 273 -4.03 32.37 -0.57
CA LYS A 273 -4.63 33.56 -1.18
C LYS A 273 -6.16 33.52 -1.21
N ALA A 274 -6.76 32.39 -1.60
CA ALA A 274 -8.21 32.28 -1.78
C ALA A 274 -8.98 32.29 -0.46
N PHE A 275 -8.39 31.75 0.62
CA PHE A 275 -9.01 31.66 1.95
C PHE A 275 -8.50 32.70 2.96
N GLY A 276 -7.71 33.68 2.51
CA GLY A 276 -7.31 34.85 3.30
C GLY A 276 -6.25 34.59 4.38
N LEU A 277 -5.42 33.57 4.19
CA LEU A 277 -4.29 33.24 5.07
C LEU A 277 -3.03 34.01 4.64
N ASP A 278 -2.07 34.20 5.55
CA ASP A 278 -0.75 34.66 5.15
C ASP A 278 -0.04 33.55 4.35
N VAL A 279 0.29 33.87 3.09
CA VAL A 279 0.91 32.95 2.14
C VAL A 279 2.22 32.36 2.69
N LYS A 280 3.06 33.20 3.29
CA LYS A 280 4.36 32.77 3.77
C LYS A 280 4.22 31.88 5.01
N GLU A 281 3.37 32.25 5.96
CA GLU A 281 3.11 31.46 7.16
C GLU A 281 2.49 30.10 6.80
N PHE A 282 1.57 30.05 5.83
CA PHE A 282 0.98 28.79 5.38
C PHE A 282 1.99 27.89 4.66
N MET A 283 2.77 28.43 3.71
CA MET A 283 3.80 27.66 3.02
C MET A 283 4.95 27.22 3.93
N ASP A 284 5.31 28.01 4.96
CA ASP A 284 6.27 27.60 5.98
C ASP A 284 5.72 26.46 6.88
N LYS A 285 4.41 26.43 7.16
CA LYS A 285 3.77 25.30 7.84
C LYS A 285 3.77 24.04 6.98
N VAL A 286 3.37 24.12 5.71
CA VAL A 286 3.47 23.01 4.73
C VAL A 286 4.89 22.46 4.69
N SER A 287 5.89 23.32 4.56
CA SER A 287 7.28 22.90 4.47
C SER A 287 7.78 22.20 5.74
N LYS A 288 7.43 22.76 6.90
CA LYS A 288 7.82 22.20 8.20
C LYS A 288 7.15 20.84 8.48
N ASP A 289 5.96 20.61 7.94
CA ASP A 289 5.17 19.41 8.23
C ASP A 289 5.38 18.28 7.19
N ASN A 290 5.41 18.58 5.89
CA ASN A 290 5.56 17.58 4.81
C ASN A 290 6.69 17.88 3.80
N GLY A 291 7.24 19.10 3.80
CA GLY A 291 8.23 19.56 2.83
C GLY A 291 9.67 19.63 3.37
N VAL A 292 10.47 20.54 2.82
CA VAL A 292 11.93 20.60 3.04
C VAL A 292 12.31 20.90 4.49
N ASP A 293 11.60 21.79 5.17
CA ASP A 293 11.92 22.17 6.56
C ASP A 293 11.57 21.06 7.58
N SER A 294 10.74 20.07 7.20
CA SER A 294 10.57 18.82 7.98
C SER A 294 11.89 18.02 8.05
N GLY A 295 12.69 18.07 6.97
CA GLY A 295 14.00 17.47 6.85
C GLY A 295 15.11 18.18 7.62
N SER A 296 14.79 19.19 8.44
CA SER A 296 15.76 20.11 9.07
C SER A 296 16.81 19.51 10.00
N LYS A 297 16.71 18.22 10.34
CA LYS A 297 17.73 17.43 11.08
C LYS A 297 18.73 16.71 10.16
N ARG A 298 18.47 16.62 8.85
CA ARG A 298 19.32 15.91 7.87
C ARG A 298 20.55 16.74 7.48
N LYS A 299 21.49 16.10 6.76
CA LYS A 299 22.71 16.73 6.24
C LYS A 299 22.37 17.99 5.45
N GLN A 300 22.96 19.14 5.80
CA GLN A 300 22.80 20.38 5.03
C GLN A 300 23.54 20.30 3.69
N CYS A 301 22.99 20.95 2.66
CA CYS A 301 23.52 20.93 1.30
C CYS A 301 23.29 22.25 0.56
N GLN A 302 23.97 22.42 -0.58
CA GLN A 302 23.76 23.51 -1.53
C GLN A 302 23.62 23.02 -2.98
N THR A 303 24.04 21.80 -3.27
CA THR A 303 23.96 21.10 -4.56
C THR A 303 23.82 19.59 -4.33
N ASP A 304 23.43 18.82 -5.34
CA ASP A 304 23.20 17.37 -5.26
C ASP A 304 24.47 16.56 -4.91
N GLU A 305 25.64 17.00 -5.36
CA GLU A 305 26.94 16.40 -5.01
C GLU A 305 27.21 16.48 -3.50
N GLY A 306 26.58 17.45 -2.81
CA GLY A 306 26.54 17.54 -1.37
C GLY A 306 25.81 16.36 -0.68
N CYS A 307 25.00 15.59 -1.41
CA CYS A 307 24.17 14.50 -0.90
C CYS A 307 24.60 13.11 -1.38
N GLU A 308 25.32 12.99 -2.50
CA GLU A 308 25.81 11.71 -3.07
C GLU A 308 26.45 10.79 -2.02
N SER A 309 27.25 11.34 -1.10
CA SER A 309 27.95 10.59 -0.04
C SER A 309 27.06 9.85 0.97
N LEU A 310 25.73 9.89 0.80
CA LEU A 310 24.76 9.18 1.62
C LEU A 310 24.28 7.85 1.00
N ASN A 311 24.52 7.64 -0.32
CA ASN A 311 24.19 6.41 -1.05
C ASN A 311 22.73 5.91 -0.90
N ASN A 312 21.77 6.80 -0.65
CA ASN A 312 20.37 6.48 -0.28
C ASN A 312 19.33 7.30 -1.08
N GLY A 313 19.62 7.61 -2.34
CA GLY A 313 18.70 8.39 -3.20
C GLY A 313 18.46 9.85 -2.77
N SER A 314 19.22 10.38 -1.79
CA SER A 314 19.01 11.75 -1.30
C SER A 314 19.30 12.82 -2.34
N LYS A 315 18.35 13.73 -2.53
CA LYS A 315 18.47 14.96 -3.32
C LYS A 315 18.67 16.18 -2.42
N CYS A 316 19.37 17.20 -2.93
CA CYS A 316 19.54 18.45 -2.21
C CYS A 316 18.28 19.31 -2.34
N ALA A 317 17.37 19.13 -1.39
CA ALA A 317 16.09 19.82 -1.34
C ALA A 317 16.29 21.26 -0.83
N ILE A 318 16.03 22.25 -1.69
CA ILE A 318 16.17 23.68 -1.39
C ILE A 318 14.84 24.38 -1.70
N ARG A 319 14.26 25.08 -0.70
CA ARG A 319 13.03 25.86 -0.88
C ARG A 319 13.28 27.10 -1.75
N ASP A 320 12.23 27.60 -2.40
CA ASP A 320 12.32 28.85 -3.15
C ASP A 320 12.79 30.02 -2.27
N GLY A 321 13.57 30.93 -2.87
CA GLY A 321 14.23 32.03 -2.17
C GLY A 321 15.32 31.63 -1.16
N LYS A 322 15.79 30.37 -1.14
CA LYS A 322 16.91 29.90 -0.30
C LYS A 322 18.16 29.58 -1.12
N SER A 323 19.32 29.57 -0.46
CA SER A 323 20.66 29.28 -1.03
C SER A 323 21.30 28.01 -0.46
N SER A 324 20.52 27.21 0.27
CA SER A 324 20.93 26.00 0.97
C SER A 324 19.69 25.30 1.53
N GLY A 325 19.77 23.99 1.69
CA GLY A 325 18.70 23.19 2.26
C GLY A 325 19.24 21.87 2.82
N TYR A 326 18.52 20.78 2.60
CA TYR A 326 18.79 19.49 3.25
C TYR A 326 18.82 18.33 2.24
N CYS A 327 19.67 17.33 2.50
CA CYS A 327 19.63 16.07 1.79
C CYS A 327 18.41 15.25 2.24
N ILE A 328 17.44 15.06 1.34
CA ILE A 328 16.19 14.35 1.60
C ILE A 328 16.07 13.19 0.59
N PRO A 329 15.81 11.93 1.03
CA PRO A 329 15.57 10.81 0.12
C PRO A 329 14.45 11.14 -0.87
N ALA A 330 14.65 10.85 -2.16
CA ALA A 330 13.70 11.26 -3.20
C ALA A 330 12.29 10.68 -2.98
N TRP A 331 12.19 9.42 -2.51
CA TRP A 331 10.94 8.69 -2.26
C TRP A 331 10.06 9.25 -1.14
N PHE A 332 10.58 10.15 -0.30
CA PHE A 332 9.80 10.72 0.79
C PHE A 332 8.62 11.56 0.27
N GLY A 333 7.43 11.31 0.79
CA GLY A 333 6.26 12.14 0.54
C GLY A 333 5.00 11.62 1.21
N ILE A 334 3.87 11.75 0.52
CA ILE A 334 2.52 11.43 1.02
C ILE A 334 1.75 10.52 0.07
N CYS A 335 2.41 9.52 -0.54
CA CYS A 335 1.77 8.44 -1.29
C CYS A 335 0.67 7.76 -0.44
N HIS A 336 0.96 7.53 0.85
CA HIS A 336 0.03 7.02 1.88
C HIS A 336 -1.20 7.89 2.13
N ALA A 337 -1.25 9.12 1.62
CA ALA A 337 -2.40 10.02 1.74
C ALA A 337 -3.08 10.30 0.38
N TRP A 338 -2.30 10.33 -0.70
CA TRP A 338 -2.85 10.34 -2.07
C TRP A 338 -3.64 9.07 -2.36
N ALA A 339 -3.08 7.88 -2.13
CA ALA A 339 -3.72 6.61 -2.47
C ALA A 339 -5.16 6.43 -1.89
N PRO A 340 -5.43 6.65 -0.58
CA PRO A 340 -6.80 6.60 -0.06
C PRO A 340 -7.69 7.75 -0.56
N ALA A 341 -7.13 8.94 -0.85
CA ALA A 341 -7.89 10.03 -1.45
C ALA A 341 -8.29 9.71 -2.90
N ALA A 342 -7.42 9.04 -3.65
CA ALA A 342 -7.67 8.57 -5.01
C ALA A 342 -8.81 7.55 -5.09
N ILE A 343 -8.95 6.71 -4.06
CA ILE A 343 -10.00 5.68 -3.95
C ILE A 343 -11.33 6.28 -3.47
N LEU A 344 -11.29 7.17 -2.47
CA LEU A 344 -12.49 7.63 -1.78
C LEU A 344 -13.09 8.93 -2.35
N GLU A 345 -12.27 9.83 -2.90
CA GLU A 345 -12.74 11.09 -3.45
C GLU A 345 -12.95 10.99 -4.97
N ALA A 346 -14.03 11.59 -5.47
CA ALA A 346 -14.22 11.72 -6.91
C ALA A 346 -13.10 12.57 -7.52
N GLU A 347 -12.66 12.27 -8.74
CA GLU A 347 -11.58 13.02 -9.37
C GLU A 347 -11.98 14.48 -9.68
N PRO A 348 -11.16 15.49 -9.34
CA PRO A 348 -11.34 16.85 -9.88
C PRO A 348 -11.24 16.84 -11.42
N THR A 349 -12.26 17.33 -12.13
CA THR A 349 -12.30 17.27 -13.61
C THR A 349 -12.04 18.62 -14.28
N CYS A 350 -12.67 19.69 -13.78
CA CYS A 350 -12.58 21.04 -14.35
C CYS A 350 -11.91 22.05 -13.41
N PRO A 351 -11.26 23.11 -13.94
CA PRO A 351 -10.77 24.23 -13.12
C PRO A 351 -11.87 24.96 -12.36
N VAL A 352 -11.53 25.48 -11.19
CA VAL A 352 -12.45 26.21 -10.28
C VAL A 352 -11.86 27.55 -9.91
N THR A 353 -12.64 28.62 -10.03
CA THR A 353 -12.23 29.96 -9.58
C THR A 353 -12.96 30.35 -8.30
N TYR A 354 -12.22 30.57 -7.23
CA TYR A 354 -12.74 30.98 -5.92
C TYR A 354 -11.97 32.17 -5.39
N ASN A 355 -12.68 33.21 -4.94
CA ASN A 355 -12.12 34.48 -4.45
C ASN A 355 -11.03 35.11 -5.35
N GLY A 356 -11.17 34.95 -6.68
CA GLY A 356 -10.24 35.48 -7.68
C GLY A 356 -9.01 34.62 -7.96
N VAL A 357 -8.90 33.43 -7.34
CA VAL A 357 -7.83 32.45 -7.59
C VAL A 357 -8.40 31.26 -8.35
N THR A 358 -7.75 30.87 -9.45
CA THR A 358 -8.09 29.64 -10.18
C THR A 358 -7.26 28.47 -9.66
N PHE A 359 -7.95 27.43 -9.21
CA PHE A 359 -7.42 26.11 -8.90
C PHE A 359 -7.65 25.21 -10.10
N GLN A 360 -6.57 24.59 -10.60
CA GLN A 360 -6.67 23.52 -11.57
C GLN A 360 -7.02 22.20 -10.86
N PRO A 361 -7.52 21.18 -11.58
CA PRO A 361 -7.71 19.84 -11.05
C PRO A 361 -6.53 19.30 -10.24
N LEU A 362 -5.29 19.46 -10.72
CA LEU A 362 -4.09 19.00 -10.03
C LEU A 362 -3.77 19.78 -8.74
N ASP A 363 -4.14 21.06 -8.65
CA ASP A 363 -4.04 21.81 -7.38
C ASP A 363 -4.97 21.20 -6.33
N ILE A 364 -6.19 20.81 -6.74
CA ILE A 364 -7.17 20.19 -5.85
C ILE A 364 -6.72 18.78 -5.45
N LYS A 365 -6.15 17.99 -6.37
CA LYS A 365 -5.50 16.69 -6.08
C LYS A 365 -4.39 16.81 -5.03
N GLY A 366 -3.59 17.88 -5.07
CA GLY A 366 -2.57 18.15 -4.04
C GLY A 366 -3.16 18.53 -2.69
N LEU A 367 -4.09 19.49 -2.67
CA LEU A 367 -4.74 19.95 -1.45
C LEU A 367 -5.50 18.81 -0.75
N ILE A 368 -6.22 17.95 -1.47
CA ILE A 368 -6.97 16.85 -0.86
C ILE A 368 -6.04 15.76 -0.31
N SER A 369 -4.95 15.44 -1.02
CA SER A 369 -3.93 14.48 -0.54
C SER A 369 -3.28 14.97 0.76
N ASN A 370 -2.94 16.26 0.85
CA ASN A 370 -2.35 16.82 2.06
C ASN A 370 -3.35 16.92 3.24
N VAL A 371 -4.66 17.04 2.98
CA VAL A 371 -5.67 16.86 4.04
C VAL A 371 -5.64 15.44 4.59
N TYR A 372 -5.58 14.41 3.74
CA TYR A 372 -5.62 13.01 4.20
C TYR A 372 -4.41 12.65 5.10
N ASP A 373 -3.22 13.20 4.84
CA ASP A 373 -2.03 13.06 5.70
C ASP A 373 -2.26 13.68 7.09
N GLY A 374 -2.77 14.91 7.12
CA GLY A 374 -3.01 15.65 8.36
C GLY A 374 -4.32 15.31 9.09
N ALA A 375 -5.13 14.37 8.59
CA ALA A 375 -6.48 14.10 9.07
C ALA A 375 -6.62 12.96 10.10
N GLY A 376 -5.61 12.09 10.25
CA GLY A 376 -5.69 10.95 11.19
C GLY A 376 -6.77 9.92 10.82
N VAL A 377 -7.07 9.75 9.53
CA VAL A 377 -8.14 8.87 9.02
C VAL A 377 -7.92 7.44 9.49
N ALA A 378 -8.95 6.78 10.03
CA ALA A 378 -8.82 5.41 10.52
C ALA A 378 -8.64 4.40 9.38
N THR A 379 -7.82 3.37 9.59
CA THR A 379 -7.38 2.40 8.57
C THR A 379 -7.62 0.96 8.99
N VAL A 380 -7.78 0.05 8.03
CA VAL A 380 -7.51 -1.39 8.22
C VAL A 380 -6.16 -1.67 7.60
N PHE A 381 -5.22 -2.21 8.38
CA PHE A 381 -3.87 -2.56 7.94
C PHE A 381 -3.62 -4.06 8.12
N THR A 382 -3.06 -4.71 7.09
CA THR A 382 -2.84 -6.16 6.99
C THR A 382 -1.52 -6.47 6.30
N GLY A 383 -0.84 -7.53 6.73
CA GLY A 383 0.57 -7.76 6.47
C GLY A 383 1.48 -7.03 7.46
N ALA A 384 2.73 -6.81 7.07
CA ALA A 384 3.76 -6.11 7.83
C ALA A 384 4.66 -5.25 6.94
N ARG A 385 5.42 -4.34 7.54
CA ARG A 385 6.45 -3.56 6.83
C ARG A 385 7.84 -4.14 7.04
N TYR A 386 8.57 -4.36 5.96
CA TYR A 386 10.00 -4.57 5.97
C TYR A 386 10.76 -3.24 6.05
N ASN A 387 11.37 -2.95 7.20
CA ASN A 387 12.18 -1.72 7.40
C ASN A 387 13.57 -1.75 6.72
N GLY A 388 13.88 -2.81 5.94
CA GLY A 388 15.25 -3.13 5.54
C GLY A 388 16.06 -3.79 6.66
N GLY A 389 17.20 -4.38 6.31
CA GLY A 389 18.11 -4.99 7.27
C GLY A 389 19.11 -5.94 6.63
N ASP A 390 19.75 -6.75 7.47
CA ASP A 390 20.40 -7.99 7.04
C ASP A 390 19.30 -9.06 6.86
N ASP A 391 19.21 -9.63 5.67
CA ASP A 391 18.38 -10.80 5.36
C ASP A 391 19.10 -11.70 4.35
N GLY A 392 18.59 -12.91 4.15
CA GLY A 392 19.06 -13.85 3.16
C GLY A 392 18.05 -14.96 2.89
N ALA A 393 18.21 -15.58 1.72
CA ALA A 393 17.45 -16.74 1.29
C ALA A 393 17.99 -18.05 1.92
N ASP A 394 17.10 -19.03 2.13
CA ASP A 394 17.49 -20.43 2.23
C ASP A 394 17.79 -21.05 0.84
N GLU A 395 18.11 -22.35 0.78
CA GLU A 395 18.44 -23.01 -0.48
C GLU A 395 17.25 -23.14 -1.45
N TYR A 396 16.01 -22.96 -0.95
CA TYR A 396 14.76 -22.95 -1.71
C TYR A 396 14.33 -21.54 -2.14
N GLY A 397 15.15 -20.53 -1.83
CA GLY A 397 14.97 -19.11 -2.17
C GLY A 397 14.46 -18.27 -0.99
N ARG A 398 13.93 -18.92 0.05
CA ARG A 398 12.97 -18.33 0.97
C ARG A 398 13.61 -17.43 2.02
N HIS A 399 13.14 -16.19 2.14
CA HIS A 399 13.73 -15.20 3.06
C HIS A 399 13.61 -15.55 4.54
N THR A 400 14.70 -15.32 5.27
CA THR A 400 14.78 -15.60 6.70
C THR A 400 14.02 -14.58 7.55
N ASN A 401 13.96 -13.31 7.14
CA ASN A 401 13.18 -12.31 7.85
C ASN A 401 11.68 -12.57 7.68
N ALA A 402 10.99 -12.76 8.79
CA ALA A 402 9.55 -12.99 8.78
C ALA A 402 8.79 -11.80 8.17
N ALA A 403 9.23 -10.55 8.44
CA ALA A 403 8.62 -9.35 7.90
C ALA A 403 8.85 -9.15 6.39
N TYR A 404 9.87 -9.80 5.81
CA TYR A 404 10.10 -9.79 4.36
C TYR A 404 9.26 -10.86 3.66
N ARG A 405 9.11 -12.05 4.26
CA ARG A 405 8.30 -13.14 3.67
C ARG A 405 6.78 -12.90 3.75
N ASP A 406 6.35 -11.96 4.58
CA ASP A 406 5.01 -11.40 4.55
C ASP A 406 5.00 -10.25 3.53
N LEU A 407 4.01 -10.09 2.66
CA LEU A 407 2.66 -10.64 2.72
C LEU A 407 2.54 -12.12 2.30
N ASN A 408 1.84 -12.92 3.10
CA ASN A 408 1.50 -14.30 2.71
C ASN A 408 0.68 -14.36 1.38
N PRO A 409 1.08 -15.18 0.38
CA PRO A 409 0.47 -15.19 -0.95
C PRO A 409 -0.97 -15.73 -0.99
N ALA A 410 -1.36 -16.60 -0.05
CA ALA A 410 -2.74 -17.01 0.06
C ALA A 410 -3.62 -15.86 0.56
N TYR A 411 -3.14 -15.07 1.53
CA TYR A 411 -3.85 -13.87 1.96
C TYR A 411 -3.93 -12.85 0.82
N PHE A 412 -2.83 -12.63 0.09
CA PHE A 412 -2.81 -11.80 -1.12
C PHE A 412 -3.90 -12.20 -2.13
N HIS A 413 -4.00 -13.50 -2.45
CA HIS A 413 -4.98 -14.01 -3.40
C HIS A 413 -6.42 -13.86 -2.90
N ILE A 414 -6.69 -14.26 -1.65
CA ILE A 414 -8.00 -14.16 -1.00
C ILE A 414 -8.46 -12.70 -0.92
N ALA A 415 -7.61 -11.80 -0.43
CA ALA A 415 -7.92 -10.38 -0.30
C ALA A 415 -8.17 -9.74 -1.68
N SER A 416 -7.28 -9.97 -2.65
CA SER A 416 -7.42 -9.41 -4.00
C SER A 416 -8.71 -9.86 -4.69
N ALA A 417 -8.98 -11.17 -4.69
CA ALA A 417 -10.17 -11.73 -5.35
C ALA A 417 -11.48 -11.35 -4.63
N ASN A 418 -11.52 -11.34 -3.29
CA ASN A 418 -12.71 -10.90 -2.56
C ASN A 418 -12.97 -9.40 -2.74
N ILE A 419 -11.98 -8.54 -2.47
CA ILE A 419 -12.17 -7.08 -2.41
C ILE A 419 -12.54 -6.52 -3.79
N LEU A 420 -11.77 -6.86 -4.83
CA LEU A 420 -11.96 -6.36 -6.19
C LEU A 420 -13.04 -7.10 -6.98
N GLY A 421 -13.30 -8.38 -6.66
CA GLY A 421 -14.16 -9.26 -7.46
C GLY A 421 -15.50 -9.67 -6.82
N LYS A 422 -15.62 -9.67 -5.49
CA LYS A 422 -16.87 -10.00 -4.77
C LYS A 422 -17.49 -8.81 -4.02
N LEU A 423 -16.69 -7.81 -3.62
CA LEU A 423 -17.10 -6.73 -2.72
C LEU A 423 -17.21 -5.34 -3.38
N ASN A 424 -16.85 -5.20 -4.66
CA ASN A 424 -16.83 -3.92 -5.40
C ASN A 424 -16.06 -2.80 -4.68
N ALA A 425 -14.95 -3.15 -4.04
CA ALA A 425 -14.07 -2.25 -3.32
C ALA A 425 -12.63 -2.36 -3.86
N THR A 426 -11.72 -1.56 -3.33
CA THR A 426 -10.28 -1.68 -3.59
C THR A 426 -9.48 -1.28 -2.36
N PHE A 427 -8.16 -1.44 -2.44
CA PHE A 427 -7.19 -1.22 -1.38
C PHE A 427 -5.97 -0.45 -1.89
N VAL A 428 -5.15 -0.02 -0.95
CA VAL A 428 -3.78 0.43 -1.17
C VAL A 428 -2.86 -0.75 -0.90
N ALA A 429 -1.85 -0.93 -1.73
CA ALA A 429 -0.77 -1.88 -1.48
C ALA A 429 0.56 -1.12 -1.44
N ASP A 430 1.54 -1.64 -0.69
CA ASP A 430 2.93 -1.47 -1.12
C ASP A 430 3.20 -2.44 -2.27
N VAL A 431 3.97 -2.01 -3.27
CA VAL A 431 4.12 -2.75 -4.54
C VAL A 431 5.53 -3.30 -4.76
N ASP A 432 6.44 -3.03 -3.82
CA ASP A 432 7.83 -3.47 -3.80
C ASP A 432 8.15 -4.01 -2.38
N ALA A 433 8.78 -5.19 -2.28
CA ALA A 433 9.27 -5.74 -1.01
C ALA A 433 10.61 -5.07 -0.62
N ALA A 434 10.54 -3.81 -0.17
CA ALA A 434 11.70 -2.93 -0.03
C ALA A 434 11.61 -1.98 1.18
N ALA A 435 12.76 -1.42 1.58
CA ALA A 435 12.83 -0.45 2.68
C ALA A 435 12.24 0.94 2.34
N GLU A 436 12.01 1.21 1.04
CA GLU A 436 11.26 2.38 0.55
C GLU A 436 9.79 1.98 0.36
N VAL A 437 8.86 2.78 0.90
CA VAL A 437 7.43 2.43 0.97
C VAL A 437 6.62 3.18 -0.08
N TRP A 438 6.04 2.44 -1.03
CA TRP A 438 5.41 2.93 -2.26
C TRP A 438 3.92 2.55 -2.30
N ASN A 439 3.12 3.35 -1.59
CA ASN A 439 1.67 3.18 -1.49
C ASN A 439 0.96 3.50 -2.81
N GLN A 440 0.51 2.48 -3.53
CA GLN A 440 -0.22 2.64 -4.78
C GLN A 440 -1.70 2.21 -4.63
N PRO A 441 -2.68 2.99 -5.12
CA PRO A 441 -4.09 2.60 -5.07
C PRO A 441 -4.40 1.59 -6.18
N VAL A 442 -4.90 0.43 -5.80
CA VAL A 442 -5.11 -0.69 -6.72
C VAL A 442 -6.34 -0.46 -7.60
N ARG A 443 -6.23 -0.81 -8.88
CA ARG A 443 -7.27 -0.69 -9.91
C ARG A 443 -7.89 -2.05 -10.27
N GLY A 444 -7.12 -3.14 -10.23
CA GLY A 444 -7.63 -4.46 -10.56
C GLY A 444 -6.69 -5.62 -10.24
N PHE A 445 -7.23 -6.83 -10.39
CA PHE A 445 -6.54 -8.10 -10.19
C PHE A 445 -7.06 -9.11 -11.22
N LYS A 446 -6.17 -9.96 -11.76
CA LYS A 446 -6.54 -11.03 -12.68
C LYS A 446 -5.63 -12.24 -12.57
N VAL A 447 -6.23 -13.43 -12.56
CA VAL A 447 -5.55 -14.72 -12.65
C VAL A 447 -5.37 -15.11 -14.11
N TYR A 448 -4.16 -15.54 -14.46
CA TYR A 448 -3.76 -15.95 -15.81
C TYR A 448 -3.48 -17.45 -15.93
N GLU A 449 -3.01 -18.09 -14.86
CA GLU A 449 -2.87 -19.55 -14.80
C GLU A 449 -3.30 -20.06 -13.41
N GLN A 450 -3.95 -21.23 -13.38
CA GLN A 450 -4.10 -22.08 -12.20
C GLN A 450 -3.80 -23.52 -12.62
N THR A 451 -2.82 -24.15 -11.98
CA THR A 451 -2.33 -25.49 -12.33
C THR A 451 -2.21 -26.34 -11.07
N ALA A 452 -3.08 -27.34 -10.96
CA ALA A 452 -3.21 -28.18 -9.77
C ALA A 452 -2.22 -29.36 -9.78
N MET A 453 -1.65 -29.68 -8.63
CA MET A 453 -0.65 -30.73 -8.40
C MET A 453 -0.92 -31.46 -7.08
N SER A 454 -0.35 -32.66 -6.94
CA SER A 454 -0.24 -33.28 -5.62
C SER A 454 0.89 -32.63 -4.80
N LEU A 455 0.98 -32.96 -3.51
CA LEU A 455 2.05 -32.46 -2.64
C LEU A 455 3.42 -32.92 -3.15
N GLU A 456 3.54 -34.18 -3.53
CA GLU A 456 4.76 -34.84 -3.99
C GLU A 456 5.23 -34.27 -5.35
N GLU A 457 4.30 -34.04 -6.28
CA GLU A 457 4.61 -33.46 -7.58
C GLU A 457 5.08 -32.00 -7.45
N ALA A 458 4.46 -31.22 -6.56
CA ALA A 458 4.92 -29.87 -6.25
C ALA A 458 6.28 -29.86 -5.52
N ALA A 459 6.49 -30.76 -4.55
CA ALA A 459 7.75 -30.91 -3.83
C ALA A 459 8.92 -31.23 -4.77
N GLN A 460 8.74 -32.18 -5.69
CA GLN A 460 9.75 -32.53 -6.68
C GLN A 460 9.97 -31.40 -7.71
N THR A 461 8.91 -30.71 -8.13
CA THR A 461 8.98 -29.67 -9.18
C THR A 461 9.67 -28.41 -8.70
N PHE A 462 9.19 -27.84 -7.59
CA PHE A 462 9.60 -26.49 -7.15
C PHE A 462 10.80 -26.52 -6.19
N TYR A 463 10.99 -27.61 -5.46
CA TYR A 463 11.99 -27.70 -4.38
C TYR A 463 12.97 -28.87 -4.51
N GLY A 464 12.68 -29.87 -5.36
CA GLY A 464 13.51 -31.07 -5.48
C GLY A 464 13.47 -31.97 -4.24
N LEU A 465 12.33 -31.99 -3.53
CA LEU A 465 12.12 -32.77 -2.30
C LEU A 465 11.15 -33.95 -2.52
N GLU A 466 11.29 -35.00 -1.71
CA GLU A 466 10.40 -36.18 -1.70
C GLU A 466 9.03 -35.87 -1.08
N GLU A 467 8.98 -34.95 -0.11
CA GLU A 467 7.76 -34.53 0.60
C GLU A 467 7.66 -32.99 0.63
N TYR A 468 6.43 -32.46 0.70
CA TYR A 468 6.17 -31.01 0.70
C TYR A 468 6.27 -30.43 2.13
N PRO A 469 7.22 -29.54 2.44
CA PRO A 469 7.56 -29.23 3.83
C PRO A 469 6.80 -28.04 4.44
N TRP A 470 6.14 -27.21 3.65
CA TRP A 470 5.77 -25.84 4.08
C TRP A 470 4.45 -25.74 4.88
N ASN A 471 3.58 -26.74 4.79
CA ASN A 471 2.33 -26.84 5.56
C ASN A 471 1.84 -28.30 5.71
N ALA A 472 1.90 -28.84 6.93
CA ALA A 472 1.48 -30.21 7.23
C ALA A 472 -0.04 -30.45 7.15
N ALA A 473 -0.86 -29.38 7.04
CA ALA A 473 -2.30 -29.48 6.82
C ALA A 473 -2.68 -29.58 5.33
N ALA A 474 -1.80 -29.20 4.40
CA ALA A 474 -2.05 -29.23 2.95
C ALA A 474 -2.45 -30.61 2.41
N LYS A 475 -3.23 -30.63 1.32
CA LYS A 475 -3.74 -31.83 0.64
C LYS A 475 -3.53 -31.80 -0.87
N SER A 476 -3.54 -30.61 -1.46
CA SER A 476 -3.14 -30.38 -2.85
C SER A 476 -2.53 -28.98 -3.00
N ILE A 477 -1.77 -28.79 -4.06
CA ILE A 477 -1.15 -27.50 -4.42
C ILE A 477 -1.78 -26.98 -5.71
N VAL A 478 -1.97 -25.67 -5.81
CA VAL A 478 -2.27 -25.00 -7.09
C VAL A 478 -1.23 -23.92 -7.34
N TYR A 479 -0.40 -24.11 -8.36
CA TYR A 479 0.42 -23.03 -8.90
C TYR A 479 -0.47 -21.96 -9.53
N VAL A 480 -0.22 -20.69 -9.22
CA VAL A 480 -0.98 -19.56 -9.73
C VAL A 480 -0.04 -18.53 -10.34
N LYS A 481 -0.38 -18.10 -11.56
CA LYS A 481 0.12 -16.85 -12.16
C LYS A 481 -1.00 -15.82 -12.13
N SER A 482 -0.75 -14.66 -11.55
CA SER A 482 -1.72 -13.55 -11.50
C SER A 482 -1.05 -12.21 -11.79
N ARG A 483 -1.85 -11.17 -12.03
CA ARG A 483 -1.42 -9.77 -12.17
C ARG A 483 -2.22 -8.91 -11.20
N LEU A 484 -1.52 -8.07 -10.45
CA LEU A 484 -2.12 -6.93 -9.75
C LEU A 484 -1.87 -5.69 -10.60
N SER A 485 -2.85 -4.80 -10.71
CA SER A 485 -2.73 -3.55 -11.46
C SER A 485 -3.15 -2.36 -10.61
N TRP A 486 -2.33 -1.32 -10.59
CA TRP A 486 -2.50 -0.13 -9.77
C TRP A 486 -2.30 1.14 -10.59
N ILE A 487 -2.65 2.28 -9.99
CA ILE A 487 -2.40 3.60 -10.55
C ILE A 487 -1.02 4.09 -10.10
N PHE A 488 -0.23 4.65 -11.01
CA PHE A 488 1.09 5.23 -10.77
C PHE A 488 1.07 6.76 -10.86
N GLU A 489 2.12 7.42 -10.37
CA GLU A 489 2.14 8.86 -10.18
C GLU A 489 2.32 9.70 -11.46
N THR A 490 1.71 10.89 -11.48
CA THR A 490 1.93 11.89 -12.54
C THR A 490 1.60 13.32 -12.11
N TYR A 491 2.29 14.29 -12.73
CA TYR A 491 1.96 15.72 -12.72
C TYR A 491 1.06 16.16 -13.89
N THR A 492 0.39 15.23 -14.57
CA THR A 492 -0.60 15.56 -15.61
C THR A 492 -1.89 16.11 -14.98
N ASP A 493 -2.35 17.25 -15.48
CA ASP A 493 -3.54 17.96 -15.00
C ASP A 493 -4.81 17.54 -15.77
N GLY A 494 -5.98 17.76 -15.16
CA GLY A 494 -7.29 17.35 -15.69
C GLY A 494 -7.91 16.13 -15.00
N GLY A 495 -9.14 15.81 -15.42
CA GLY A 495 -9.90 14.62 -15.01
C GLY A 495 -9.55 13.39 -15.84
N LEU A 496 -8.43 12.74 -15.51
CA LEU A 496 -7.79 11.66 -16.28
C LEU A 496 -8.60 10.34 -16.26
N VAL A 497 -9.37 10.09 -15.21
CA VAL A 497 -10.33 8.97 -15.16
C VAL A 497 -11.51 9.24 -16.11
N SER A 498 -11.98 10.49 -16.16
CA SER A 498 -13.12 10.86 -17.02
C SER A 498 -12.79 10.93 -18.52
N SER A 499 -11.51 11.11 -18.88
CA SER A 499 -11.04 11.10 -20.27
C SER A 499 -10.55 9.74 -20.76
N GLY A 500 -10.32 8.78 -19.86
CA GLY A 500 -9.64 7.51 -20.15
C GLY A 500 -8.11 7.58 -20.11
N GLU A 501 -7.50 8.76 -19.97
CA GLU A 501 -6.05 8.89 -19.87
C GLU A 501 -5.46 8.19 -18.62
N VAL A 502 -6.29 7.86 -17.61
CA VAL A 502 -5.93 7.00 -16.46
C VAL A 502 -5.32 5.65 -16.89
N ASP A 503 -5.69 5.12 -18.05
CA ASP A 503 -5.13 3.88 -18.58
C ASP A 503 -3.61 3.99 -18.81
N ARG A 504 -3.12 5.20 -19.16
CA ARG A 504 -1.68 5.49 -19.34
C ARG A 504 -0.87 5.55 -18.06
N TYR A 505 -1.56 5.70 -16.93
CA TYR A 505 -0.99 5.73 -15.59
C TYR A 505 -1.41 4.49 -14.81
N THR A 506 -1.91 3.46 -15.49
CA THR A 506 -2.11 2.13 -14.92
C THR A 506 -0.91 1.27 -15.26
N THR A 507 -0.40 0.55 -14.28
CA THR A 507 0.70 -0.40 -14.42
C THR A 507 0.46 -1.58 -13.49
N GLY A 508 1.38 -2.52 -13.43
CA GLY A 508 1.26 -3.69 -12.57
C GLY A 508 2.39 -4.71 -12.73
N LYS A 509 2.48 -5.62 -11.76
CA LYS A 509 3.41 -6.76 -11.75
C LYS A 509 2.65 -8.08 -11.90
N TYR A 510 3.34 -9.07 -12.47
CA TYR A 510 2.89 -10.46 -12.40
C TYR A 510 3.45 -11.09 -11.13
N TYR A 511 2.59 -11.81 -10.40
CA TYR A 511 2.96 -12.52 -9.19
C TYR A 511 2.73 -14.02 -9.34
N TYR A 512 3.70 -14.81 -8.87
CA TYR A 512 3.77 -16.26 -9.00
C TYR A 512 3.86 -16.91 -7.61
N TYR A 513 2.97 -17.87 -7.33
CA TYR A 513 2.87 -18.50 -6.02
C TYR A 513 2.21 -19.88 -6.08
N LEU A 514 2.42 -20.66 -5.04
CA LEU A 514 1.71 -21.89 -4.75
C LEU A 514 0.62 -21.60 -3.72
N LEU A 515 -0.62 -21.99 -4.01
CA LEU A 515 -1.70 -22.04 -3.03
C LEU A 515 -1.82 -23.46 -2.47
N GLU A 516 -1.91 -23.57 -1.15
CA GLU A 516 -2.10 -24.81 -0.41
C GLU A 516 -3.59 -24.98 -0.10
N LEU A 517 -4.17 -26.10 -0.54
CA LEU A 517 -5.59 -26.40 -0.40
C LEU A 517 -5.81 -27.60 0.52
N ASP A 518 -6.91 -27.56 1.27
CA ASP A 518 -7.43 -28.68 2.07
C ASP A 518 -8.27 -29.69 1.26
N ASP A 519 -8.87 -30.68 1.92
CA ASP A 519 -9.74 -31.69 1.29
C ASP A 519 -11.06 -31.14 0.72
N ALA A 520 -11.50 -29.93 1.11
CA ALA A 520 -12.67 -29.24 0.58
C ALA A 520 -12.35 -28.28 -0.58
N GLY A 521 -11.07 -27.93 -0.75
CA GLY A 521 -10.58 -26.89 -1.65
C GLY A 521 -10.66 -25.48 -1.06
N GLU A 522 -10.73 -25.37 0.27
CA GLU A 522 -10.47 -24.11 0.99
C GLU A 522 -8.95 -23.85 0.96
N ILE A 523 -8.56 -22.60 0.66
CA ILE A 523 -7.17 -22.15 0.69
C ILE A 523 -6.75 -22.01 2.15
N ILE A 524 -5.66 -22.67 2.55
CA ILE A 524 -5.18 -22.71 3.94
C ILE A 524 -3.75 -22.19 4.14
N GLY A 525 -3.06 -21.82 3.06
CA GLY A 525 -1.70 -21.26 3.07
C GLY A 525 -1.11 -21.17 1.66
N GLY A 526 0.15 -20.76 1.56
CA GLY A 526 0.84 -20.67 0.28
C GLY A 526 2.27 -20.12 0.39
N GLU A 527 3.06 -20.35 -0.65
CA GLU A 527 4.45 -19.90 -0.79
C GLU A 527 4.67 -19.12 -2.08
N TRP A 528 5.49 -18.08 -2.03
CA TRP A 528 5.95 -17.36 -3.21
C TRP A 528 6.92 -18.22 -4.02
N VAL A 529 6.99 -18.00 -5.32
CA VAL A 529 7.97 -18.65 -6.20
C VAL A 529 8.50 -17.70 -7.28
N TYR A 530 9.65 -18.05 -7.82
CA TYR A 530 10.36 -17.31 -8.86
C TYR A 530 10.76 -15.89 -8.41
N SER A 531 10.70 -14.90 -9.32
CA SER A 531 10.93 -13.49 -8.97
C SER A 531 10.05 -13.01 -7.82
N SER A 532 8.85 -13.57 -7.64
CA SER A 532 7.90 -13.15 -6.61
C SER A 532 8.24 -13.60 -5.19
N ASP A 533 9.30 -14.37 -4.97
CA ASP A 533 9.89 -14.53 -3.64
C ASP A 533 10.59 -13.25 -3.15
N SER A 534 11.15 -12.46 -4.07
CA SER A 534 11.88 -11.21 -3.78
C SER A 534 11.20 -9.95 -4.37
N ASP A 535 10.04 -10.12 -5.00
CA ASP A 535 9.23 -9.06 -5.61
C ASP A 535 7.73 -9.38 -5.45
N HIS A 536 7.21 -9.10 -4.26
CA HIS A 536 5.80 -9.20 -3.89
C HIS A 536 5.34 -7.98 -3.08
N PRO A 537 4.03 -7.80 -2.82
CA PRO A 537 3.54 -6.77 -1.90
C PRO A 537 4.01 -7.02 -0.47
N ASP A 538 4.51 -5.98 0.19
CA ASP A 538 4.89 -5.96 1.61
C ASP A 538 3.62 -6.04 2.50
N PHE A 539 2.66 -5.16 2.23
CA PHE A 539 1.40 -5.05 2.98
C PHE A 539 0.21 -4.53 2.13
N LEU A 540 -1.00 -4.80 2.61
CA LEU A 540 -2.28 -4.28 2.08
C LEU A 540 -3.01 -3.47 3.15
N TRP A 541 -3.62 -2.35 2.79
CA TRP A 541 -4.43 -1.55 3.71
C TRP A 541 -5.48 -0.69 3.00
N PHE A 542 -6.42 -0.12 3.75
CA PHE A 542 -7.34 0.88 3.24
C PHE A 542 -7.88 1.81 4.34
N ALA A 543 -8.29 3.02 3.96
CA ALA A 543 -8.99 3.95 4.82
C ALA A 543 -10.45 3.51 5.05
N LYS A 544 -10.89 3.48 6.31
CA LYS A 544 -12.25 3.09 6.75
C LYS A 544 -13.31 4.14 6.40
N SER A 545 -12.91 5.40 6.17
CA SER A 545 -13.80 6.51 5.83
C SER A 545 -13.04 7.67 5.17
N LYS A 546 -13.77 8.70 4.75
CA LYS A 546 -13.21 10.03 4.49
C LYS A 546 -12.84 10.75 5.81
N PRO A 547 -12.04 11.84 5.78
CA PRO A 547 -11.88 12.76 6.91
C PRO A 547 -13.22 13.27 7.47
N ALA A 548 -13.21 13.71 8.72
CA ALA A 548 -14.37 14.37 9.32
C ALA A 548 -14.69 15.68 8.57
N ALA A 549 -15.98 15.99 8.38
CA ALA A 549 -16.44 17.10 7.54
C ALA A 549 -15.95 18.49 8.02
N ASP A 550 -15.65 18.61 9.31
CA ASP A 550 -15.14 19.78 10.02
C ASP A 550 -13.61 19.73 10.27
N MET A 551 -12.91 18.75 9.70
CA MET A 551 -11.47 18.58 9.91
C MET A 551 -10.65 19.75 9.36
N VAL A 552 -9.75 20.28 10.19
CA VAL A 552 -8.72 21.25 9.83
C VAL A 552 -7.38 20.71 10.31
N THR A 553 -6.41 20.58 9.40
CA THR A 553 -5.09 20.02 9.71
C THR A 553 -4.23 20.96 10.56
N SER A 554 -3.12 20.43 11.10
CA SER A 554 -2.08 21.16 11.85
C SER A 554 -1.58 22.44 11.15
N ILE A 555 -1.55 22.45 9.80
CA ILE A 555 -1.08 23.57 8.99
C ILE A 555 -2.18 24.63 8.73
N GLY A 556 -3.45 24.34 9.02
CA GLY A 556 -4.60 25.20 8.74
C GLY A 556 -5.33 24.89 7.41
N LEU A 557 -5.15 23.70 6.85
CA LEU A 557 -5.83 23.26 5.64
C LEU A 557 -7.18 22.59 6.01
N SER A 558 -8.28 23.13 5.49
CA SER A 558 -9.66 22.79 5.86
C SER A 558 -10.26 21.77 4.87
N TYR A 559 -10.69 20.62 5.37
CA TYR A 559 -11.34 19.60 4.54
C TYR A 559 -12.66 20.11 3.95
N ALA A 560 -13.40 20.96 4.68
CA ALA A 560 -14.64 21.57 4.19
C ALA A 560 -14.38 22.46 2.96
N ASP A 561 -13.32 23.27 2.99
CA ASP A 561 -12.96 24.20 1.92
C ASP A 561 -12.39 23.49 0.70
N VAL A 562 -11.52 22.49 0.89
CA VAL A 562 -11.04 21.64 -0.21
C VAL A 562 -12.18 20.80 -0.81
N SER A 563 -13.09 20.27 0.02
CA SER A 563 -14.31 19.58 -0.44
C SER A 563 -15.25 20.48 -1.25
N MET A 564 -15.29 21.78 -0.96
CA MET A 564 -16.08 22.76 -1.69
C MET A 564 -15.48 23.03 -3.08
N LEU A 565 -14.16 23.18 -3.18
CA LEU A 565 -13.45 23.25 -4.46
C LEU A 565 -13.61 21.97 -5.27
N LEU A 566 -13.45 20.81 -4.64
CA LEU A 566 -13.61 19.49 -5.24
C LEU A 566 -14.99 19.32 -5.90
N LYS A 567 -16.07 19.60 -5.14
CA LYS A 567 -17.46 19.48 -5.64
C LYS A 567 -17.73 20.42 -6.81
N LYS A 568 -17.19 21.64 -6.79
CA LYS A 568 -17.26 22.58 -7.93
C LYS A 568 -16.52 22.05 -9.17
N SER A 569 -15.36 21.43 -8.97
CA SER A 569 -14.49 20.88 -10.02
C SER A 569 -15.16 19.70 -10.72
N VAL A 570 -15.56 18.68 -9.95
CA VAL A 570 -16.29 17.49 -10.42
C VAL A 570 -17.53 17.88 -11.23
N ALA A 571 -18.28 18.89 -10.77
CA ALA A 571 -19.49 19.38 -11.42
C ALA A 571 -19.24 20.39 -12.57
N CYS A 572 -17.98 20.72 -12.90
CA CYS A 572 -17.60 21.73 -13.90
C CYS A 572 -18.39 23.06 -13.78
N SER A 573 -18.63 23.49 -12.53
CA SER A 573 -19.62 24.53 -12.20
C SER A 573 -19.35 25.88 -12.88
N ASP A 574 -18.07 26.22 -13.01
CA ASP A 574 -17.65 27.51 -13.56
C ASP A 574 -17.63 27.47 -15.11
N SER A 575 -17.43 26.28 -15.71
CA SER A 575 -17.55 26.06 -17.15
C SER A 575 -18.99 26.22 -17.66
N ALA A 576 -19.98 25.80 -16.88
CA ALA A 576 -21.39 26.01 -17.19
C ALA A 576 -21.76 27.51 -17.30
N SER A 577 -21.10 28.35 -16.50
CA SER A 577 -21.31 29.81 -16.51
C SER A 577 -20.78 30.49 -17.78
N ALA A 578 -19.78 29.91 -18.45
CA ALA A 578 -19.24 30.43 -19.72
C ALA A 578 -20.16 30.13 -20.93
N SER A 579 -20.98 29.08 -20.87
CA SER A 579 -21.86 28.66 -21.97
C SER A 579 -23.03 29.63 -22.20
N GLY A 580 -23.44 30.39 -21.17
CA GLY A 580 -24.61 31.28 -21.22
C GLY A 580 -24.51 32.52 -22.11
N SER A 581 -23.37 32.77 -22.78
CA SER A 581 -23.12 34.01 -23.55
C SER A 581 -22.79 33.78 -25.04
N ALA A 582 -23.26 32.70 -25.65
CA ALA A 582 -23.16 32.45 -27.10
C ALA A 582 -24.45 32.88 -27.86
N GLY A 583 -24.86 34.15 -27.72
CA GLY A 583 -26.01 34.70 -28.44
C GLY A 583 -25.79 34.75 -29.96
N SER A 584 -26.75 34.25 -30.74
CA SER A 584 -26.60 34.06 -32.19
C SER A 584 -26.30 35.36 -32.95
N SER A 585 -25.19 35.39 -33.67
CA SER A 585 -25.00 36.25 -34.85
C SER A 585 -24.25 35.48 -35.93
N SER A 586 -24.67 35.63 -37.19
CA SER A 586 -24.28 34.76 -38.29
C SER A 586 -23.54 35.51 -39.41
N ALA A 587 -22.73 34.75 -40.14
CA ALA A 587 -22.26 35.00 -41.51
C ALA A 587 -21.00 35.89 -41.73
N SER A 588 -20.01 35.24 -42.35
CA SER A 588 -19.23 35.72 -43.51
C SER A 588 -18.33 36.96 -43.38
N ALA A 589 -17.01 36.72 -43.42
CA ALA A 589 -16.22 36.90 -44.64
C ALA A 589 -14.79 36.29 -44.51
N SER A 590 -14.17 35.94 -45.64
CA SER A 590 -12.78 35.47 -45.71
C SER A 590 -11.88 36.52 -46.36
N ALA A 591 -10.65 36.72 -45.85
CA ALA A 591 -9.56 37.35 -46.58
C ALA A 591 -8.19 36.98 -45.97
N SER A 592 -7.16 36.81 -46.81
CA SER A 592 -5.81 36.40 -46.40
C SER A 592 -4.74 37.41 -46.83
N ALA A 593 -3.97 37.94 -45.89
CA ALA A 593 -2.60 38.49 -46.05
C ALA A 593 -2.08 38.85 -44.64
N ALA A 594 -0.88 38.51 -44.13
CA ALA A 594 0.46 38.27 -44.68
C ALA A 594 1.37 39.51 -44.82
N THR A 595 2.51 39.44 -44.12
CA THR A 595 3.85 40.03 -44.42
C THR A 595 4.33 41.30 -43.67
N SER A 596 5.63 41.29 -43.40
CA SER A 596 6.59 42.42 -43.24
C SER A 596 6.59 43.30 -41.98
N THR A 597 7.39 42.82 -41.03
CA THR A 597 8.24 43.55 -40.08
C THR A 597 9.08 44.71 -40.68
N SER A 598 9.11 45.86 -40.00
CA SER A 598 10.25 46.80 -39.75
C SER A 598 9.68 48.07 -39.07
N GLY A 599 10.32 48.82 -38.17
CA GLY A 599 11.74 49.06 -37.94
C GLY A 599 12.12 50.45 -38.50
N SER A 600 12.77 51.40 -37.80
CA SER A 600 13.38 51.41 -36.45
C SER A 600 13.68 52.86 -35.98
N VAL A 601 14.08 53.03 -34.69
CA VAL A 601 14.75 54.21 -34.04
C VAL A 601 14.05 55.59 -34.02
N GLY A 602 14.34 56.43 -33.00
CA GLY A 602 13.77 57.80 -32.91
C GLY A 602 14.32 58.80 -31.85
N ALA A 603 14.68 58.37 -30.63
CA ALA A 603 15.16 59.24 -29.51
C ALA A 603 14.14 60.32 -29.02
N SER A 604 14.31 61.12 -27.94
CA SER A 604 15.46 61.36 -27.03
C SER A 604 14.99 61.84 -25.64
N THR A 605 15.82 61.65 -24.58
CA THR A 605 15.91 62.46 -23.33
C THR A 605 14.68 62.61 -22.40
N SER A 606 14.80 62.90 -21.09
CA SER A 606 15.86 62.71 -20.06
C SER A 606 15.27 63.12 -18.69
N GLY A 607 15.71 62.55 -17.56
CA GLY A 607 15.36 63.09 -16.23
C GLY A 607 15.34 62.09 -15.07
N SER A 608 16.50 61.76 -14.51
CA SER A 608 16.61 61.02 -13.24
C SER A 608 16.66 61.98 -12.03
N ALA A 609 16.04 61.62 -10.91
CA ALA A 609 16.48 61.99 -9.56
C ALA A 609 15.83 61.11 -8.47
N THR A 610 16.49 60.95 -7.33
CA THR A 610 16.12 60.06 -6.22
C THR A 610 15.91 60.81 -4.89
N SER A 611 15.42 60.07 -3.88
CA SER A 611 15.73 60.17 -2.44
C SER A 611 14.88 61.02 -1.47
N SER A 612 14.31 60.29 -0.48
CA SER A 612 14.46 60.47 0.99
C SER A 612 13.88 61.67 1.76
N ALA A 613 12.72 61.42 2.40
CA ALA A 613 12.37 61.59 3.83
C ALA A 613 12.89 62.78 4.70
N SER A 614 11.98 63.45 5.44
CA SER A 614 11.87 63.43 6.93
C SER A 614 11.12 64.64 7.57
N THR A 615 10.25 64.38 8.59
CA THR A 615 9.90 65.26 9.76
C THR A 615 9.20 66.64 9.54
N SER A 616 8.45 67.28 10.46
CA SER A 616 8.02 67.03 11.88
C SER A 616 6.80 67.88 12.33
N THR A 617 6.18 67.53 13.49
CA THR A 617 5.41 68.38 14.48
C THR A 617 4.08 69.05 14.07
N GLY A 618 3.05 69.19 14.94
CA GLY A 618 2.82 68.68 16.32
C GLY A 618 1.66 69.38 17.10
N SER A 619 1.32 68.86 18.31
CA SER A 619 0.42 69.43 19.37
C SER A 619 -1.11 69.43 19.19
N THR A 620 -2.02 69.35 20.19
CA THR A 620 -2.07 68.82 21.61
C THR A 620 -3.50 68.98 22.19
N THR A 621 -4.03 68.04 22.99
CA THR A 621 -4.78 68.30 24.28
C THR A 621 -5.16 67.00 25.03
N ASP A 622 -5.47 67.13 26.34
CA ASP A 622 -5.30 66.11 27.38
C ASP A 622 -6.57 65.40 27.94
N VAL A 623 -6.29 64.23 28.54
CA VAL A 623 -6.89 63.35 29.61
C VAL A 623 -7.91 63.94 30.65
N PRO A 624 -8.42 63.23 31.71
CA PRO A 624 -8.17 61.85 32.24
C PRO A 624 -9.40 61.00 32.71
N PHE A 625 -9.20 59.69 33.02
CA PHE A 625 -9.29 59.14 34.40
C PHE A 625 -8.87 57.64 34.57
N THR A 626 -8.51 57.30 35.81
CA THR A 626 -8.09 56.01 36.44
C THR A 626 -8.88 54.74 36.03
N SER A 627 -8.35 53.51 35.91
CA SER A 627 -7.31 52.70 36.61
C SER A 627 -7.76 51.92 37.86
N SER A 628 -7.64 50.59 37.84
CA SER A 628 -7.52 49.73 39.04
C SER A 628 -6.76 48.42 38.74
N THR A 629 -6.02 47.92 39.73
CA THR A 629 -5.17 46.71 39.66
C THR A 629 -5.81 45.53 40.39
N ALA A 630 -5.52 44.31 39.95
CA ALA A 630 -5.53 43.12 40.79
C ALA A 630 -4.58 42.05 40.26
N SER A 631 -3.52 41.76 41.01
CA SER A 631 -2.65 40.59 40.82
C SER A 631 -3.01 39.52 41.83
N ASN A 632 -3.00 38.24 41.45
CA ASN A 632 -2.81 37.16 42.43
C ASN A 632 -2.28 35.89 41.77
N GLY A 633 -1.46 35.16 42.52
CA GLY A 633 -1.05 33.78 42.23
C GLY A 633 -0.79 33.06 43.55
N GLY A 634 -1.01 31.75 43.60
CA GLY A 634 -0.83 31.02 44.87
C GLY A 634 -1.26 29.56 44.86
N SER A 635 -0.26 28.69 44.75
CA SER A 635 -0.22 27.32 45.29
C SER A 635 -1.12 26.22 44.69
N ALA A 636 -0.59 25.00 44.79
CA ALA A 636 -1.26 23.76 44.43
C ALA A 636 -1.96 23.10 45.63
N ALA A 637 -2.87 22.17 45.35
CA ALA A 637 -3.29 21.13 46.27
C ALA A 637 -3.47 19.80 45.51
N THR A 638 -2.99 18.72 46.10
CA THR A 638 -3.13 17.35 45.61
C THR A 638 -4.49 16.78 46.05
N GLU A 639 -5.12 15.91 45.25
CA GLU A 639 -5.80 14.75 45.82
C GLU A 639 -5.94 13.59 44.82
N VAL A 640 -6.02 12.36 45.35
CA VAL A 640 -6.02 11.10 44.60
C VAL A 640 -6.98 10.12 45.30
N PRO A 641 -7.89 9.45 44.58
CA PRO A 641 -8.64 8.31 45.12
C PRO A 641 -7.86 7.01 44.93
N ALA A 642 -7.45 6.39 46.04
CA ALA A 642 -7.23 4.94 46.13
C ALA A 642 -8.59 4.26 46.46
N THR A 643 -8.77 2.93 46.47
CA THR A 643 -7.84 1.78 46.45
C THR A 643 -8.60 0.55 45.94
N GLU A 644 -7.94 -0.44 45.34
CA GLU A 644 -7.91 -1.84 45.83
C GLU A 644 -7.10 -2.75 44.89
N ALA A 645 -6.49 -3.80 45.45
CA ALA A 645 -5.73 -4.83 44.72
C ALA A 645 -5.71 -6.14 45.52
N PRO A 646 -5.91 -7.31 44.89
CA PRO A 646 -5.78 -8.61 45.56
C PRO A 646 -4.41 -9.28 45.37
N ALA A 647 -3.85 -9.70 46.50
CA ALA A 647 -2.92 -10.81 46.75
C ALA A 647 -1.94 -11.31 45.64
N THR A 648 -0.65 -11.28 45.99
CA THR A 648 0.39 -12.15 45.41
C THR A 648 0.41 -13.50 46.12
N GLU A 649 0.56 -14.60 45.39
CA GLU A 649 1.14 -15.86 45.91
C GLU A 649 2.42 -16.19 45.15
N ALA A 650 3.36 -16.89 45.81
CA ALA A 650 4.65 -17.27 45.24
C ALA A 650 5.09 -18.64 45.75
N PRO A 651 5.54 -19.52 44.83
CA PRO A 651 6.69 -20.38 45.07
C PRO A 651 7.62 -20.44 43.83
N ALA A 652 8.86 -20.91 43.89
CA ALA A 652 9.82 -21.02 45.00
C ALA A 652 11.23 -21.15 44.37
N THR A 653 12.28 -20.73 45.08
CA THR A 653 13.68 -20.88 44.61
C THR A 653 14.26 -22.23 45.00
N GLU A 654 14.68 -23.04 44.03
CA GLU A 654 15.62 -24.15 44.27
C GLU A 654 16.81 -24.16 43.28
N THR A 655 18.01 -24.33 43.85
CA THR A 655 19.30 -24.63 43.21
C THR A 655 20.28 -24.90 44.36
N PRO A 656 21.37 -25.68 44.21
CA PRO A 656 21.83 -26.40 43.02
C PRO A 656 22.11 -27.91 43.26
N VAL A 657 22.35 -28.65 42.17
CA VAL A 657 23.22 -29.85 42.19
C VAL A 657 24.18 -29.75 41.02
N ALA A 658 25.47 -30.03 41.27
CA ALA A 658 26.51 -30.09 40.24
C ALA A 658 27.05 -31.51 40.12
N THR A 659 27.38 -31.93 38.90
CA THR A 659 28.06 -33.21 38.64
C THR A 659 29.18 -33.01 37.62
N THR A 660 30.19 -33.87 37.68
CA THR A 660 31.54 -33.60 37.14
C THR A 660 31.77 -34.02 35.70
N GLN A 661 32.79 -33.39 35.10
CA GLN A 661 33.55 -33.77 33.91
C GLN A 661 33.52 -35.26 33.52
N ASN A 662 33.54 -35.52 32.21
CA ASN A 662 34.57 -36.41 31.67
C ASN A 662 35.05 -35.92 30.30
N GLY A 663 36.31 -36.22 29.94
CA GLY A 663 36.94 -35.74 28.71
C GLY A 663 37.07 -36.82 27.63
N GLY A 664 37.14 -36.41 26.36
CA GLY A 664 37.30 -37.33 25.23
C GLY A 664 37.81 -36.62 23.98
N ALA A 665 39.13 -36.43 23.88
CA ALA A 665 39.75 -35.91 22.66
C ALA A 665 40.05 -37.07 21.69
N THR A 666 39.62 -36.93 20.44
CA THR A 666 40.02 -37.81 19.32
C THR A 666 40.47 -36.96 18.12
N THR A 667 41.46 -37.47 17.40
CA THR A 667 42.15 -36.77 16.31
C THR A 667 41.68 -37.23 14.95
N ALA A 668 41.59 -36.31 13.99
CA ALA A 668 41.50 -36.59 12.56
C ALA A 668 42.68 -35.91 11.83
N PRO A 669 43.26 -36.52 10.78
CA PRO A 669 44.52 -36.07 10.20
C PRO A 669 44.37 -35.02 9.10
N ALA A 670 45.43 -34.24 8.89
CA ALA A 670 45.59 -33.41 7.70
C ALA A 670 46.03 -34.25 6.49
N SER A 671 45.57 -33.87 5.30
CA SER A 671 46.16 -34.28 4.02
C SER A 671 46.26 -33.08 3.08
N THR A 672 47.33 -33.01 2.29
CA THR A 672 47.69 -31.84 1.48
C THR A 672 47.66 -32.16 -0.02
N THR A 673 47.16 -31.23 -0.83
CA THR A 673 47.50 -31.16 -2.27
C THR A 673 47.28 -29.73 -2.80
N ALA A 674 47.91 -29.41 -3.94
CA ALA A 674 48.12 -28.05 -4.45
C ALA A 674 47.31 -27.78 -5.74
N PRO A 675 47.20 -26.52 -6.23
CA PRO A 675 46.18 -26.11 -7.20
C PRO A 675 46.52 -26.40 -8.67
N PRO A 676 45.53 -26.34 -9.59
CA PRO A 676 45.72 -26.51 -11.03
C PRO A 676 46.43 -25.31 -11.69
N ALA A 677 46.96 -25.52 -12.89
CA ALA A 677 47.71 -24.53 -13.66
C ALA A 677 46.82 -23.66 -14.57
N ALA A 678 47.26 -22.43 -14.81
CA ALA A 678 46.58 -21.48 -15.70
C ALA A 678 46.89 -21.73 -17.19
N THR A 679 45.93 -21.40 -18.06
CA THR A 679 46.17 -21.11 -19.48
C THR A 679 45.44 -19.82 -19.86
N THR A 680 46.07 -19.01 -20.71
CA THR A 680 45.60 -17.66 -21.09
C THR A 680 45.14 -17.62 -22.54
N ALA A 681 44.07 -16.86 -22.80
CA ALA A 681 43.66 -16.46 -24.15
C ALA A 681 43.03 -15.06 -24.11
N THR A 682 43.41 -14.20 -25.06
CA THR A 682 42.88 -12.85 -25.24
C THR A 682 42.25 -12.68 -26.62
N PRO A 683 41.25 -11.81 -26.74
CA PRO A 683 41.23 -10.79 -27.79
C PRO A 683 41.12 -9.38 -27.16
N SER A 684 41.92 -8.39 -27.53
CA SER A 684 42.15 -7.77 -28.85
C SER A 684 41.05 -6.75 -29.22
N ASN A 685 41.47 -5.54 -29.61
CA ASN A 685 40.65 -4.33 -29.64
C ASN A 685 40.96 -3.45 -30.87
N ASN A 686 39.93 -3.15 -31.67
CA ASN A 686 39.84 -2.14 -32.75
C ASN A 686 38.47 -2.33 -33.44
N GLY A 687 37.82 -1.34 -34.07
CA GLY A 687 38.12 0.09 -34.20
C GLY A 687 36.98 0.75 -35.00
N GLY A 688 36.59 1.98 -34.65
CA GLY A 688 35.34 2.59 -35.15
C GLY A 688 35.41 3.23 -36.55
N ASN A 689 34.29 3.79 -37.01
CA ASN A 689 34.23 4.68 -38.16
C ASN A 689 33.13 5.76 -37.98
N GLN A 690 33.30 6.92 -38.62
CA GLN A 690 32.35 8.04 -38.60
C GLN A 690 31.64 8.22 -39.95
N GLY A 691 30.44 8.80 -39.92
CA GLY A 691 29.77 9.34 -41.10
C GLY A 691 28.43 9.98 -40.74
N GLY A 692 28.14 11.15 -41.31
CA GLY A 692 26.84 11.82 -41.18
C GLY A 692 26.77 13.04 -42.10
N ASN A 693 25.59 13.66 -42.23
CA ASN A 693 25.45 15.13 -42.24
C ASN A 693 23.97 15.60 -42.18
N ASN A 694 23.76 16.75 -41.51
CA ASN A 694 22.72 17.77 -41.67
C ASN A 694 21.28 17.44 -42.15
N GLY A 695 20.32 17.89 -41.33
CA GLY A 695 19.00 18.36 -41.75
C GLY A 695 18.19 18.79 -40.54
N GLY A 696 17.83 20.08 -40.40
CA GLY A 696 17.11 20.53 -39.20
C GLY A 696 16.40 21.87 -39.30
N ASN A 697 15.25 21.96 -38.64
CA ASN A 697 14.77 23.14 -37.91
C ASN A 697 13.54 22.76 -37.05
N ASN A 698 13.19 23.62 -36.09
CA ASN A 698 11.96 23.61 -35.28
C ASN A 698 11.71 22.38 -34.38
N ASN A 699 12.26 22.39 -33.16
CA ASN A 699 11.43 22.33 -31.93
C ASN A 699 12.24 22.67 -30.68
N GLN A 700 11.76 23.63 -29.87
CA GLN A 700 12.38 24.02 -28.59
C GLN A 700 11.49 23.77 -27.36
N ASN A 701 10.24 23.32 -27.52
CA ASN A 701 9.41 22.86 -26.40
C ASN A 701 9.58 21.34 -26.15
N ASP A 702 9.68 20.52 -27.20
CA ASP A 702 9.73 19.05 -27.08
C ASP A 702 10.99 18.55 -26.36
N ASN A 703 12.14 19.21 -26.52
CA ASN A 703 13.42 18.74 -25.99
C ASN A 703 13.44 18.61 -24.45
N HIS A 704 12.69 19.46 -23.73
CA HIS A 704 12.60 19.35 -22.27
C HIS A 704 11.59 18.27 -21.83
N TYR A 705 10.51 18.08 -22.59
CA TYR A 705 9.57 16.97 -22.39
C TYR A 705 10.22 15.61 -22.65
N GLN A 706 11.03 15.49 -23.70
CA GLN A 706 11.79 14.27 -23.99
C GLN A 706 12.91 14.02 -22.99
N GLN A 707 13.57 15.06 -22.45
CA GLN A 707 14.50 14.86 -21.32
C GLN A 707 13.80 14.35 -20.06
N TYR A 708 12.60 14.85 -19.74
CA TYR A 708 11.85 14.39 -18.57
C TYR A 708 11.32 12.97 -18.74
N GLN A 709 10.81 12.62 -19.93
CA GLN A 709 10.44 11.23 -20.22
C GLN A 709 11.66 10.31 -20.33
N GLN A 710 12.82 10.77 -20.80
CA GLN A 710 14.05 10.00 -20.71
C GLN A 710 14.52 9.82 -19.27
N GLN A 711 14.32 10.79 -18.36
CA GLN A 711 14.60 10.58 -16.93
C GLN A 711 13.61 9.59 -16.28
N GLN A 712 12.32 9.65 -16.61
CA GLN A 712 11.35 8.67 -16.11
C GLN A 712 11.58 7.27 -16.70
N GLN A 713 11.86 7.15 -18.00
CA GLN A 713 12.24 5.88 -18.61
C GLN A 713 13.61 5.39 -18.14
N GLN A 714 14.56 6.27 -17.79
CA GLN A 714 15.84 5.86 -17.17
C GLN A 714 15.67 5.47 -15.71
N GLN A 715 14.71 6.03 -14.97
CA GLN A 715 14.35 5.52 -13.65
C GLN A 715 13.70 4.15 -13.79
N GLN A 716 12.69 4.01 -14.64
CA GLN A 716 12.00 2.74 -14.93
C GLN A 716 12.98 1.66 -15.40
N GLN A 717 13.90 1.99 -16.33
CA GLN A 717 14.96 1.08 -16.77
C GLN A 717 16.08 0.88 -15.72
N GLN A 718 16.31 1.81 -14.79
CA GLN A 718 17.22 1.57 -13.65
C GLN A 718 16.60 0.63 -12.62
N PHE A 719 15.28 0.67 -12.42
CA PHE A 719 14.56 -0.35 -11.66
C PHE A 719 14.61 -1.71 -12.40
N GLU A 720 14.24 -1.77 -13.68
CA GLU A 720 14.31 -3.01 -14.50
C GLU A 720 15.74 -3.58 -14.66
N ASN A 721 16.79 -2.75 -14.58
CA ASN A 721 18.19 -3.20 -14.59
C ASN A 721 18.81 -3.24 -13.17
N SER A 722 18.00 -3.17 -12.11
CA SER A 722 18.46 -3.46 -10.74
C SER A 722 18.54 -4.96 -10.42
N ASP A 723 18.12 -5.82 -11.36
CA ASP A 723 18.21 -7.30 -11.36
C ASP A 723 19.66 -7.87 -11.40
N HIS A 724 20.59 -7.20 -10.70
CA HIS A 724 21.97 -7.62 -10.53
C HIS A 724 22.29 -7.72 -9.02
N PRO A 725 22.16 -8.90 -8.41
CA PRO A 725 22.43 -9.08 -6.99
C PRO A 725 23.86 -8.66 -6.65
N ARG A 726 24.05 -7.97 -5.50
CA ARG A 726 25.26 -7.23 -5.15
C ARG A 726 26.48 -8.14 -4.88
N GLN A 727 27.13 -8.63 -5.93
CA GLN A 727 28.44 -9.31 -5.84
C GLN A 727 29.59 -8.33 -5.52
N TRP A 728 29.62 -7.82 -4.27
CA TRP A 728 30.65 -6.90 -3.77
C TRP A 728 31.34 -7.39 -2.49
N TYR A 729 31.64 -8.70 -2.44
CA TYR A 729 32.62 -9.25 -1.50
C TYR A 729 33.50 -10.31 -2.17
N GLN A 730 34.60 -9.87 -2.78
CA GLN A 730 35.90 -10.55 -3.00
C GLN A 730 36.76 -9.62 -3.90
N SER A 731 38.09 -9.66 -3.77
CA SER A 731 39.07 -8.89 -4.57
C SER A 731 39.27 -7.40 -4.24
N PHE A 732 40.01 -7.08 -3.17
CA PHE A 732 41.03 -6.01 -3.22
C PHE A 732 42.11 -6.16 -2.15
N PHE A 733 43.23 -6.80 -2.50
CA PHE A 733 44.52 -6.58 -1.86
C PHE A 733 45.66 -6.94 -2.83
N HIS A 734 46.61 -6.00 -2.98
CA HIS A 734 47.88 -6.14 -3.71
C HIS A 734 47.77 -6.17 -5.26
N TRP A 735 48.56 -5.42 -6.04
CA TRP A 735 49.37 -4.22 -5.74
C TRP A 735 49.79 -3.53 -7.06
N TRP A 736 50.10 -2.23 -7.00
CA TRP A 736 50.39 -1.29 -8.12
C TRP A 736 49.17 -0.83 -8.94
#